data_AF-A0AAU9Y244-F1
#
_entry.id   AF-A0AAU9Y244-F1
#
_cell.length_a   1.000
_cell.length_b   1.000
_cell.length_c   1.000
_cell.angle_alpha   90.00
_cell.angle_beta   90.00
_cell.angle_gamma   90.00
#
_symmetry.space_group_name_H-M   'P 1'
#
loop_
_entity.id
_entity.type
_entity.pdbx_description
1 polymer ?
#
loop_
_entity_poly.entity_id
_entity_poly.type
_entity_poly.pdbx_seq_one_letter_code
_entity_poly.pdbx_strand_id
1 'polypeptide(L)'
;MWFSFLFFVAIMLSLNFSIEVCHSFVLSAKRDIQGRMIDALRSVGVSVLGGALISLSASVCLGFIFPSLADIFHLLLSSVFALGSIHALLVFPTVLALFEELVHNFSSKISQEEIKHFMVANDSISMEARNGDIRKLKAKRSGISIIGISCRFPGAHSKNLFWALLEQGKSSIRAFPENRTQQHKAFVEFYNPKRFVNGRLCAINGSYLEEIKTFDNRFFGISNQEARAMDPQQRILLQVAYEAIEDAGMRLEDLQKCRTGVFVGVMNIEYGSLLADRSNYSYIDQYTSTGITASILANRVSFCLNLTGPSIAVDTACSSSLTALKLAYDSLHNDDCDIAIVCAPNVVLNHSMQIISSMAGLLAPDGRCKSFDASGDGYGRGEGFAAVVLKLSKDALCDKDDVYCEILACGMNSDGQNAVPITAPSAKMQAQLSRSVLEQSGVAAEDVDYFEAHGTGTAIGDVVEVNSIADTYSNLAANSSRKLRIGSVKSNLNHTESTSGLAGLIKAALMIKNKTFVPTINVKVLNPKLKLEEKGIILQQTRESWKTEKGKPRIAAVNSFGFGGSNVHVILREATATPSFQVENFKRKNNVLTITARSLEALKKLSRLYSRWIKDNAEEMNEHFVENLCFSLNERRSQYPHRLAVAFGPPFEASKSLEAFADDSAGWEKTASYAEVTSSDRKLVFMFGGQGSQWYAMGRQLMECETAFREAILTVSNLLRDMGQTWSLEDELMAPEDISRISENYIAQPATFAVQYATTQLLKSWKVHPSAVIGHSLGEFAAACVAGIITVKEALQLVLTRSTLQDKCPSNGSMAALGMPEIKAREMLFNLRLSATLDIAAVNDAKSVTVAGESQSIEALGQHLSMNARDVFWRVLGTNRAFHSSHMEPIKKPFQAAMKSVQLNPQLSKIPMYSTVEGEVVSGQQLNSDYWWRNIRCPVRFYSAMKHLLRDGYKQIIEISTQPILAHYVKQIALQENLTEQERPVVVATLPRKRVPIKEQHKCFLQNTICRLYTMGFPVDWTLVQGSQSARFIRSPTSPWLENSFWYREQPPQSTVHPISSKETLWKPTHPYLAQVKMTDLYSGLHCWETEIDLFNFPSLKDHALIEGGAVMPGAAYLEMAFAMVKDEFVHTSGLELGDVKLSSLLTLPETQVRSLRLRLLKTDKIDKAQFHITSVQDDQSEIILSSGNISVDFLDTKTNSEEEACNQVGPAVNELIRNMKKRCRLKDSEN
;
A
#
# COMPACT_ATOMS: atom_id res chain seq x y z
N MET A 1 -44.75 22.63 3.10
CA MET A 1 -43.42 22.41 2.47
C MET A 1 -42.64 23.71 2.32
N TRP A 2 -43.20 24.77 1.69
CA TRP A 2 -42.52 26.07 1.55
C TRP A 2 -42.19 26.78 2.87
N PHE A 3 -43.07 26.69 3.88
CA PHE A 3 -42.83 27.27 5.20
C PHE A 3 -41.67 26.58 5.96
N SER A 4 -41.54 25.26 5.84
CA SER A 4 -40.42 24.51 6.41
C SER A 4 -39.10 24.80 5.68
N PHE A 5 -39.15 25.06 4.36
CA PHE A 5 -37.98 25.46 3.60
C PHE A 5 -37.49 26.85 3.99
N LEU A 6 -38.40 27.82 4.12
CA LEU A 6 -38.07 29.18 4.59
C LEU A 6 -37.56 29.20 6.04
N PHE A 7 -38.15 28.37 6.92
CA PHE A 7 -37.67 28.25 8.30
C PHE A 7 -36.29 27.59 8.38
N PHE A 8 -36.02 26.59 7.53
CA PHE A 8 -34.70 25.97 7.42
C PHE A 8 -33.64 26.94 6.88
N VAL A 9 -33.99 27.75 5.88
CA VAL A 9 -33.09 28.78 5.34
C VAL A 9 -32.83 29.90 6.36
N ALA A 10 -33.84 30.31 7.14
CA ALA A 10 -33.67 31.28 8.21
C ALA A 10 -32.76 30.76 9.34
N ILE A 11 -32.92 29.49 9.73
CA ILE A 11 -32.03 28.85 10.71
C ILE A 11 -30.61 28.75 10.17
N MET A 12 -30.42 28.36 8.90
CA MET A 12 -29.10 28.26 8.28
C MET A 12 -28.43 29.64 8.19
N LEU A 13 -29.15 30.69 7.81
CA LEU A 13 -28.61 32.05 7.78
C LEU A 13 -28.28 32.58 9.17
N SER A 14 -29.12 32.27 10.17
CA SER A 14 -28.85 32.64 11.58
C SER A 14 -27.65 31.87 12.16
N LEU A 15 -27.47 30.60 11.80
CA LEU A 15 -26.31 29.82 12.21
C LEU A 15 -25.04 30.34 11.55
N ASN A 16 -25.11 30.66 10.25
CA ASN A 16 -23.97 31.20 9.51
C ASN A 16 -23.56 32.57 10.04
N PHE A 17 -24.53 33.42 10.42
CA PHE A 17 -24.27 34.68 11.10
C PHE A 17 -23.60 34.49 12.46
N SER A 18 -24.10 33.57 13.29
CA SER A 18 -23.48 33.25 14.59
C SER A 18 -22.06 32.70 14.44
N ILE A 19 -21.80 31.91 13.40
CA ILE A 19 -20.48 31.35 13.09
C ILE A 19 -19.52 32.45 12.64
N GLU A 20 -19.91 33.33 11.71
CA GLU A 20 -19.08 34.44 11.25
C GLU A 20 -18.79 35.47 12.35
N VAL A 21 -19.77 35.77 13.21
CA VAL A 21 -19.56 36.61 14.40
C VAL A 21 -18.58 35.93 15.36
N CYS A 22 -18.71 34.62 15.59
CA CYS A 22 -17.78 33.87 16.44
C CYS A 22 -16.36 33.81 15.83
N HIS A 23 -16.24 33.72 14.51
CA HIS A 23 -14.96 33.78 13.79
C HIS A 23 -14.30 35.18 13.88
N SER A 24 -15.09 36.24 13.99
CA SER A 24 -14.56 37.61 14.16
C SER A 24 -13.85 37.82 15.51
N PHE A 25 -14.19 37.05 16.54
CA PHE A 25 -13.61 37.15 17.88
C PHE A 25 -12.32 36.34 18.09
N VAL A 26 -11.96 35.39 17.20
CA VAL A 26 -10.93 34.37 17.49
C VAL A 26 -9.59 34.58 16.74
N LEU A 27 -9.47 35.53 15.79
CA LEU A 27 -8.23 35.70 14.99
C LEU A 27 -7.63 37.13 14.98
N SER A 28 -6.51 37.25 15.72
CA SER A 28 -5.28 38.07 15.52
C SER A 28 -5.36 39.54 15.04
N ALA A 29 -5.21 40.45 16.02
CA ALA A 29 -4.32 41.63 16.14
C ALA A 29 -4.04 42.66 15.01
N LYS A 30 -4.64 42.63 13.80
CA LYS A 30 -4.20 43.55 12.72
C LYS A 30 -5.24 44.43 11.99
N ARG A 31 -6.51 44.45 12.39
CA ARG A 31 -7.52 45.39 11.84
C ARG A 31 -8.50 45.80 12.92
N ASP A 32 -8.82 47.10 12.96
CA ASP A 32 -9.72 47.73 13.91
C ASP A 32 -11.13 47.12 13.83
N ILE A 33 -11.74 46.90 15.00
CA ILE A 33 -12.99 46.15 15.17
C ILE A 33 -14.15 46.83 14.43
N GLN A 34 -14.14 48.17 14.36
CA GLN A 34 -15.12 48.95 13.60
C GLN A 34 -15.13 48.61 12.10
N GLY A 35 -13.97 48.37 11.48
CA GLY A 35 -13.91 48.06 10.04
C GLY A 35 -14.55 46.72 9.69
N ARG A 36 -14.38 45.71 10.56
CA ARG A 36 -14.96 44.38 10.34
C ARG A 36 -16.47 44.34 10.59
N MET A 37 -16.95 45.12 11.57
CA MET A 37 -18.40 45.27 11.79
C MET A 37 -19.09 45.94 10.59
N ILE A 38 -18.46 46.94 9.97
CA ILE A 38 -18.99 47.60 8.77
C ILE A 38 -19.04 46.64 7.57
N ASP A 39 -18.01 45.81 7.37
CA ASP A 39 -17.97 44.82 6.29
C ASP A 39 -18.98 43.69 6.50
N ALA A 40 -19.15 43.22 7.74
CA ALA A 40 -20.17 42.23 8.10
C ALA A 40 -21.59 42.79 7.92
N LEU A 41 -21.85 44.03 8.36
CA LEU A 41 -23.13 44.72 8.18
C LEU A 41 -23.45 44.97 6.71
N ARG A 42 -22.45 45.28 5.87
CA ARG A 42 -22.63 45.44 4.42
C ARG A 42 -22.99 44.13 3.73
N SER A 43 -22.31 43.03 4.08
CA SER A 43 -22.57 41.71 3.49
C SER A 43 -23.99 41.19 3.82
N VAL A 44 -24.42 41.40 5.07
CA VAL A 44 -25.77 41.04 5.52
C VAL A 44 -26.83 41.97 4.93
N GLY A 45 -26.56 43.28 4.89
CA GLY A 45 -27.49 44.27 4.33
C GLY A 45 -27.85 43.99 2.86
N VAL A 46 -26.87 43.64 2.03
CA VAL A 46 -27.08 43.30 0.62
C VAL A 46 -27.90 42.00 0.47
N SER A 47 -27.66 41.01 1.33
CA SER A 47 -28.37 39.73 1.29
C SER A 47 -29.81 39.85 1.78
N VAL A 48 -30.05 40.67 2.83
CA VAL A 48 -31.40 40.95 3.35
C VAL A 48 -32.19 41.80 2.36
N LEU A 49 -31.57 42.83 1.76
CA LEU A 49 -32.20 43.62 0.69
C LEU A 49 -32.53 42.75 -0.52
N GLY A 50 -31.62 41.86 -0.93
CA GLY A 50 -31.85 40.90 -2.01
C GLY A 50 -33.01 39.94 -1.71
N GLY A 51 -33.06 39.37 -0.51
CA GLY A 51 -34.15 38.48 -0.07
C GLY A 51 -35.51 39.19 0.02
N ALA A 52 -35.52 40.43 0.48
CA ALA A 52 -36.72 41.27 0.52
C ALA A 52 -37.20 41.62 -0.90
N LEU A 53 -36.29 42.00 -1.80
CA LEU A 53 -36.62 42.32 -3.19
C LEU A 53 -37.18 41.11 -3.94
N ILE A 54 -36.56 39.93 -3.75
CA ILE A 54 -37.01 38.67 -4.35
C ILE A 54 -38.37 38.26 -3.80
N SER A 55 -38.61 38.41 -2.49
CA SER A 55 -39.92 38.08 -1.89
C SER A 55 -41.02 39.05 -2.33
N LEU A 56 -40.70 40.34 -2.48
CA LEU A 56 -41.64 41.34 -3.00
C LEU A 56 -41.97 41.06 -4.48
N SER A 57 -40.94 40.76 -5.28
CA SER A 57 -41.08 40.43 -6.70
C SER A 57 -41.84 39.12 -6.91
N ALA A 58 -41.58 38.09 -6.10
CA ALA A 58 -42.29 36.82 -6.14
C ALA A 58 -43.75 36.97 -5.69
N SER A 59 -44.03 37.84 -4.71
CA SER A 59 -45.40 38.13 -4.27
C SER A 59 -46.20 38.89 -5.33
N VAL A 60 -45.58 39.85 -6.01
CA VAL A 60 -46.20 40.58 -7.13
C VAL A 60 -46.45 39.62 -8.31
N CYS A 61 -45.50 38.75 -8.65
CA CYS A 61 -45.68 37.74 -9.70
C CYS A 61 -46.78 36.71 -9.36
N LEU A 62 -46.93 36.31 -8.09
CA LEU A 62 -48.02 35.40 -7.69
C LEU A 62 -49.40 36.05 -7.83
N GLY A 63 -49.51 37.37 -7.59
CA GLY A 63 -50.75 38.13 -7.79
C GLY A 63 -51.19 38.22 -9.26
N PHE A 64 -50.26 38.15 -10.20
CA PHE A 64 -50.57 38.11 -11.65
C PHE A 64 -50.96 36.73 -12.16
N ILE A 65 -50.58 35.65 -11.46
CA ILE A 65 -50.81 34.26 -11.91
C ILE A 65 -52.12 33.69 -11.32
N PHE A 66 -52.54 34.12 -10.13
CA PHE A 66 -53.76 33.63 -9.48
C PHE A 66 -54.66 34.77 -8.96
N PRO A 67 -55.61 35.27 -9.78
CA PRO A 67 -56.49 36.38 -9.42
C PRO A 67 -57.38 36.12 -8.19
N SER A 68 -57.63 34.85 -7.86
CA SER A 68 -58.51 34.43 -6.75
C SER A 68 -57.89 34.57 -5.35
N LEU A 69 -56.62 34.97 -5.24
CA LEU A 69 -55.92 35.15 -3.96
C LEU A 69 -55.68 36.62 -3.59
N ALA A 70 -56.10 37.58 -4.44
CA ALA A 70 -55.88 39.01 -4.24
C ALA A 70 -56.52 39.54 -2.94
N ASP A 71 -57.72 39.07 -2.59
CA ASP A 71 -58.45 39.51 -1.39
C ASP A 71 -57.78 39.05 -0.09
N ILE A 72 -57.16 37.87 -0.09
CA ILE A 72 -56.40 37.34 1.06
C ILE A 72 -55.09 38.12 1.23
N PHE A 73 -54.47 38.51 0.12
CA PHE A 73 -53.23 39.30 0.12
C PHE A 73 -53.46 40.71 0.70
N HIS A 74 -54.58 41.36 0.36
CA HIS A 74 -54.95 42.66 0.93
C HIS A 74 -55.22 42.61 2.44
N LEU A 75 -55.78 41.50 2.94
CA LEU A 75 -56.04 41.32 4.38
C LEU A 75 -54.76 41.10 5.20
N LEU A 76 -53.77 40.39 4.62
CA LEU A 76 -52.52 40.05 5.30
C LEU A 76 -51.46 41.15 5.21
N LEU A 77 -51.52 42.01 4.19
CA LEU A 77 -50.50 43.04 3.95
C LEU A 77 -50.35 44.00 5.13
N SER A 78 -51.46 44.46 5.72
CA SER A 78 -51.46 45.34 6.89
C SER A 78 -50.89 44.66 8.14
N SER A 79 -51.13 43.36 8.31
CA SER A 79 -50.57 42.58 9.42
C SER A 79 -49.07 42.37 9.29
N VAL A 80 -48.59 42.08 8.06
CA VAL A 80 -47.16 41.94 7.76
C VAL A 80 -46.43 43.28 7.92
N PHE A 81 -47.05 44.38 7.46
CA PHE A 81 -46.48 45.71 7.61
C PHE A 81 -46.43 46.15 9.08
N ALA A 82 -47.47 45.87 9.86
CA ALA A 82 -47.49 46.15 11.30
C ALA A 82 -46.43 45.33 12.05
N LEU A 83 -46.32 44.03 11.79
CA LEU A 83 -45.34 43.16 12.44
C LEU A 83 -43.90 43.53 12.06
N GLY A 84 -43.67 43.87 10.79
CA GLY A 84 -42.39 44.39 10.29
C GLY A 84 -42.02 45.74 10.92
N SER A 85 -43.00 46.63 11.09
CA SER A 85 -42.79 47.93 11.73
C SER A 85 -42.49 47.79 13.23
N ILE A 86 -43.14 46.86 13.93
CA ILE A 86 -42.84 46.57 15.34
C ILE A 86 -41.41 46.03 15.48
N HIS A 87 -40.98 45.10 14.62
CA HIS A 87 -39.60 44.60 14.67
C HIS A 87 -38.57 45.69 14.38
N ALA A 88 -38.83 46.54 13.38
CA ALA A 88 -37.90 47.60 12.98
C ALA A 88 -37.83 48.77 13.99
N LEU A 89 -38.96 49.13 14.62
CA LEU A 89 -39.05 50.32 15.48
C LEU A 89 -38.91 50.03 16.97
N LEU A 90 -39.26 48.83 17.44
CA LEU A 90 -39.20 48.47 18.86
C LEU A 90 -38.07 47.48 19.16
N VAL A 91 -37.98 46.39 18.40
CA VAL A 91 -37.04 45.31 18.74
C VAL A 91 -35.61 45.69 18.35
N PHE A 92 -35.41 46.18 17.12
CA PHE A 92 -34.08 46.47 16.60
C PHE A 92 -33.33 47.58 17.37
N PRO A 93 -33.94 48.72 17.73
CA PRO A 93 -33.25 49.76 18.50
C PRO A 93 -32.92 49.34 19.93
N THR A 94 -33.79 48.53 20.56
CA THR A 94 -33.59 48.03 21.92
C THR A 94 -32.43 47.05 21.99
N VAL A 95 -32.29 46.18 20.98
CA VAL A 95 -31.13 45.28 20.86
C VAL A 95 -29.84 46.06 20.61
N LEU A 96 -29.90 47.12 19.80
CA LEU A 96 -28.74 48.00 19.55
C LEU A 96 -28.28 48.72 20.82
N ALA A 97 -29.22 49.23 21.62
CA ALA A 97 -28.93 49.91 22.89
C ALA A 97 -28.33 48.97 23.94
N LEU A 98 -28.88 47.77 24.09
CA LEU A 98 -28.33 46.71 24.95
C LEU A 98 -26.91 46.30 24.51
N PHE A 99 -26.63 46.31 23.21
CA PHE A 99 -25.32 45.98 22.67
C PHE A 99 -24.30 47.10 22.92
N GLU A 100 -24.68 48.37 22.80
CA GLU A 100 -23.80 49.50 23.16
C GLU A 100 -23.46 49.51 24.65
N GLU A 101 -24.41 49.19 25.53
CA GLU A 101 -24.18 49.10 26.97
C GLU A 101 -23.25 47.92 27.34
N LEU A 102 -23.34 46.81 26.60
CA LEU A 102 -22.45 45.66 26.77
C LEU A 102 -21.01 46.01 26.31
N VAL A 103 -20.86 46.69 25.17
CA VAL A 103 -19.56 47.14 24.66
C VAL A 103 -18.94 48.19 25.60
N HIS A 104 -19.73 49.09 26.17
CA HIS A 104 -19.24 50.07 27.13
C HIS A 104 -18.73 49.41 28.43
N ASN A 105 -19.42 48.38 28.92
CA ASN A 105 -18.98 47.59 30.09
C ASN A 105 -17.71 46.75 29.84
N PHE A 106 -17.50 46.28 28.61
CA PHE A 106 -16.25 45.60 28.24
C PHE A 106 -15.09 46.59 28.05
N SER A 107 -15.36 47.78 27.53
CA SER A 107 -14.36 48.83 27.31
C SER A 107 -13.88 49.45 28.62
N SER A 108 -14.77 49.59 29.63
CA SER A 108 -14.41 50.14 30.94
C SER A 108 -13.60 49.20 31.82
N LYS A 109 -13.65 47.87 31.57
CA LYS A 109 -12.82 46.87 32.27
C LYS A 109 -11.39 46.76 31.74
N ILE A 110 -11.04 47.50 30.69
CA ILE A 110 -9.68 47.59 30.14
C ILE A 110 -9.20 49.05 30.26
N SER A 111 -9.27 49.63 31.45
CA SER A 111 -8.72 50.96 31.71
C SER A 111 -7.29 50.89 32.27
N GLN A 112 -6.33 51.02 31.36
CA GLN A 112 -5.12 51.86 31.43
C GLN A 112 -4.14 51.86 32.64
N GLU A 113 -4.35 51.12 33.74
CA GLU A 113 -3.36 51.09 34.83
C GLU A 113 -2.31 49.97 34.70
N GLU A 114 -2.60 48.86 34.03
CA GLU A 114 -1.64 47.75 33.90
C GLU A 114 -0.60 47.92 32.77
N ILE A 115 -0.85 48.79 31.79
CA ILE A 115 0.04 48.95 30.61
C ILE A 115 1.21 49.91 30.89
N LYS A 116 1.06 50.87 31.81
CA LYS A 116 2.13 51.83 32.14
C LYS A 116 3.27 51.23 32.96
N HIS A 117 3.02 50.17 33.73
CA HIS A 117 4.04 49.57 34.59
C HIS A 117 5.01 48.64 33.82
N PHE A 118 4.68 48.26 32.58
CA PHE A 118 5.49 47.33 31.77
C PHE A 118 6.41 48.00 30.75
N MET A 119 6.17 49.27 30.41
CA MET A 119 6.91 49.97 29.33
C MET A 119 8.11 50.81 29.81
N VAL A 120 8.34 50.94 31.12
CA VAL A 120 9.46 51.76 31.65
C VAL A 120 10.72 50.92 31.96
N ALA A 121 10.67 49.59 31.85
CA ALA A 121 11.77 48.71 32.29
C ALA A 121 12.71 48.18 31.19
N ASN A 122 12.57 48.57 29.91
CA ASN A 122 13.34 47.90 28.83
C ASN A 122 14.01 48.82 27.79
N ASP A 123 14.05 50.14 28.00
CA ASP A 123 14.60 51.09 27.02
C ASP A 123 16.10 51.37 27.16
N SER A 124 16.84 50.54 27.87
CA SER A 124 18.29 50.69 27.99
C SER A 124 19.00 49.34 28.05
N ILE A 125 19.27 48.74 26.89
CA ILE A 125 20.48 47.95 26.58
C ILE A 125 20.58 47.75 25.05
N SER A 126 21.53 48.50 24.46
CA SER A 126 22.41 48.13 23.34
C SER A 126 21.81 47.55 22.05
N MET A 127 21.60 48.45 21.08
CA MET A 127 21.52 48.16 19.65
C MET A 127 22.89 47.78 19.09
N GLU A 128 23.24 46.50 19.04
CA GLU A 128 24.21 45.95 18.06
C GLU A 128 24.28 44.40 18.07
N ALA A 129 23.77 43.72 19.10
CA ALA A 129 23.80 42.25 19.19
C ALA A 129 22.56 41.51 18.62
N ARG A 130 21.60 42.21 17.99
CA ARG A 130 20.24 41.66 17.72
C ARG A 130 20.02 40.98 16.36
N ASN A 131 20.94 41.05 15.40
CA ASN A 131 20.67 40.49 14.06
C ASN A 131 20.86 38.96 13.94
N GLY A 132 21.66 38.34 14.81
CA GLY A 132 21.88 36.90 14.80
C GLY A 132 20.73 36.11 15.46
N ASP A 133 20.20 36.59 16.57
CA ASP A 133 19.21 35.86 17.37
C ASP A 133 17.75 36.07 16.91
N ILE A 134 17.45 37.17 16.20
CA ILE A 134 16.11 37.39 15.61
C ILE A 134 15.83 36.42 14.45
N ARG A 135 16.87 35.95 13.73
CA ARG A 135 16.70 34.91 12.67
C ARG A 135 16.39 33.53 13.26
N LYS A 136 16.99 33.17 14.40
CA LYS A 136 16.69 31.91 15.11
C LYS A 136 15.29 31.86 15.71
N LEU A 137 14.74 33.00 16.12
CA LEU A 137 13.39 33.09 16.68
C LEU A 137 12.24 32.97 15.64
N LYS A 138 12.54 32.95 14.33
CA LYS A 138 11.52 32.89 13.25
C LYS A 138 11.26 31.50 12.65
N ALA A 139 12.06 30.47 12.94
CA ALA A 139 11.70 29.09 12.60
C ALA A 139 10.59 28.58 13.55
N LYS A 140 9.35 29.05 13.34
CA LYS A 140 8.23 28.87 14.28
C LYS A 140 7.60 27.46 14.28
N ARG A 141 7.95 26.58 13.33
CA ARG A 141 7.35 25.25 13.16
C ARG A 141 8.44 24.18 13.01
N SER A 142 8.18 22.98 13.55
CA SER A 142 9.08 21.82 13.39
C SER A 142 9.25 21.48 11.90
N GLY A 143 10.34 20.81 11.50
CA GLY A 143 10.44 20.27 10.14
C GLY A 143 9.47 19.10 9.92
N ILE A 144 9.31 18.69 8.67
CA ILE A 144 8.58 17.47 8.29
C ILE A 144 9.54 16.51 7.60
N SER A 145 9.71 15.31 8.14
CA SER A 145 10.58 14.29 7.58
C SER A 145 9.88 13.51 6.47
N ILE A 146 10.57 13.33 5.34
CA ILE A 146 10.20 12.33 4.34
C ILE A 146 10.79 11.00 4.79
N ILE A 147 9.93 10.08 5.25
CA ILE A 147 10.35 8.80 5.83
C ILE A 147 10.17 7.62 4.88
N GLY A 148 9.30 7.72 3.87
CA GLY A 148 9.10 6.67 2.87
C GLY A 148 8.91 7.23 1.48
N ILE A 149 9.43 6.53 0.47
CA ILE A 149 9.30 6.86 -0.96
C ILE A 149 8.99 5.59 -1.76
N SER A 150 7.99 5.69 -2.65
CA SER A 150 7.86 4.80 -3.80
C SER A 150 7.54 5.59 -5.07
N CYS A 151 8.00 5.08 -6.21
CA CYS A 151 7.67 5.62 -7.51
C CYS A 151 7.76 4.57 -8.61
N ARG A 152 6.95 4.75 -9.66
CA ARG A 152 7.02 3.99 -10.91
C ARG A 152 7.03 4.95 -12.07
N PHE A 153 8.11 4.93 -12.82
CA PHE A 153 8.31 5.74 -14.02
C PHE A 153 8.69 4.84 -15.21
N PRO A 154 8.49 5.31 -16.45
CA PRO A 154 8.98 4.62 -17.63
C PRO A 154 10.49 4.33 -17.53
N GLY A 155 10.87 3.05 -17.73
CA GLY A 155 12.25 2.58 -17.54
C GLY A 155 12.70 2.39 -16.08
N ALA A 156 11.84 2.68 -15.10
CA ALA A 156 12.14 2.58 -13.67
C ALA A 156 10.89 2.21 -12.84
N HIS A 157 10.65 0.92 -12.66
CA HIS A 157 9.49 0.41 -11.90
C HIS A 157 9.67 0.44 -10.36
N SER A 158 10.72 1.07 -9.86
CA SER A 158 10.97 1.27 -8.42
C SER A 158 11.85 2.50 -8.19
N LYS A 159 11.89 3.01 -6.95
CA LYS A 159 12.79 4.13 -6.58
C LYS A 159 14.27 3.84 -6.80
N ASN A 160 14.71 2.58 -6.62
CA ASN A 160 16.11 2.20 -6.79
C ASN A 160 16.50 2.22 -8.26
N LEU A 161 15.60 1.76 -9.14
CA LEU A 161 15.80 1.86 -10.59
C LEU A 161 15.66 3.31 -11.07
N PHE A 162 14.82 4.12 -10.43
CA PHE A 162 14.73 5.54 -10.73
C PHE A 162 16.04 6.25 -10.37
N TRP A 163 16.61 5.95 -9.20
CA TRP A 163 17.93 6.45 -8.82
C TRP A 163 19.01 6.04 -9.83
N ALA A 164 19.04 4.76 -10.23
CA ALA A 164 20.00 4.27 -11.23
C ALA A 164 19.83 4.98 -12.59
N LEU A 165 18.59 5.24 -13.02
CA LEU A 165 18.28 5.98 -14.25
C LEU A 165 18.81 7.42 -14.19
N LEU A 166 18.58 8.11 -13.05
CA LEU A 166 19.07 9.47 -12.81
C LEU A 166 20.61 9.52 -12.77
N GLU A 167 21.23 8.63 -12.01
CA GLU A 167 22.67 8.56 -11.82
C GLU A 167 23.41 8.32 -13.14
N GLN A 168 22.84 7.47 -14.01
CA GLN A 168 23.37 7.17 -15.34
C GLN A 168 23.06 8.26 -16.39
N GLY A 169 22.26 9.28 -16.04
CA GLY A 169 21.83 10.30 -16.99
C GLY A 169 21.01 9.74 -18.15
N LYS A 170 20.17 8.73 -17.91
CA LYS A 170 19.35 8.11 -18.96
C LYS A 170 18.00 8.82 -19.15
N SER A 171 17.52 8.77 -20.37
CA SER A 171 16.19 9.25 -20.80
C SER A 171 15.23 8.08 -20.95
N SER A 172 13.99 8.29 -20.54
CA SER A 172 12.89 7.30 -20.67
C SER A 172 12.00 7.54 -21.89
N ILE A 173 12.38 8.50 -22.75
CA ILE A 173 11.56 8.99 -23.86
C ILE A 173 11.56 7.97 -25.00
N ARG A 174 10.38 7.69 -25.55
CA ARG A 174 10.13 6.68 -26.58
C ARG A 174 8.84 6.97 -27.35
N ALA A 175 8.59 6.19 -28.40
CA ALA A 175 7.31 6.20 -29.10
C ALA A 175 6.17 5.69 -28.19
N PHE A 176 4.92 6.00 -28.56
CA PHE A 176 3.75 5.52 -27.83
C PHE A 176 3.67 3.97 -27.86
N PRO A 177 3.43 3.27 -26.73
CA PRO A 177 3.55 1.81 -26.66
C PRO A 177 2.58 1.07 -27.61
N GLU A 178 3.10 0.12 -28.39
CA GLU A 178 2.31 -0.69 -29.35
C GLU A 178 1.35 -1.67 -28.64
N ASN A 179 1.69 -2.12 -27.43
CA ASN A 179 0.85 -3.01 -26.61
C ASN A 179 -0.42 -2.33 -26.08
N ARG A 180 -0.55 -1.00 -26.23
CA ARG A 180 -1.74 -0.20 -25.96
C ARG A 180 -2.48 0.09 -27.28
N THR A 181 -2.82 -0.97 -28.00
CA THR A 181 -3.13 -0.99 -29.43
C THR A 181 -4.16 0.04 -29.90
N GLN A 182 -5.25 0.24 -29.17
CA GLN A 182 -6.30 1.20 -29.56
C GLN A 182 -5.83 2.65 -29.41
N GLN A 183 -5.15 2.95 -28.29
CA GLN A 183 -4.58 4.27 -28.05
C GLN A 183 -3.45 4.55 -29.04
N HIS A 184 -2.59 3.56 -29.28
CA HIS A 184 -1.53 3.65 -30.28
C HIS A 184 -2.11 3.96 -31.67
N LYS A 185 -3.11 3.20 -32.12
CA LYS A 185 -3.78 3.45 -33.42
C LYS A 185 -4.33 4.88 -33.50
N ALA A 186 -5.08 5.32 -32.48
CA ALA A 186 -5.63 6.67 -32.47
C ALA A 186 -4.54 7.76 -32.49
N PHE A 187 -3.44 7.57 -31.74
CA PHE A 187 -2.34 8.53 -31.71
C PHE A 187 -1.66 8.65 -33.07
N VAL A 188 -1.47 7.53 -33.77
CA VAL A 188 -0.91 7.51 -35.13
C VAL A 188 -1.87 8.13 -36.14
N GLU A 189 -3.16 7.81 -36.06
CA GLU A 189 -4.21 8.31 -36.97
C GLU A 189 -4.34 9.83 -36.93
N PHE A 190 -4.29 10.44 -35.73
CA PHE A 190 -4.41 11.89 -35.59
C PHE A 190 -3.08 12.65 -35.66
N TYR A 191 -1.96 11.97 -35.90
CA TYR A 191 -0.65 12.60 -35.91
C TYR A 191 -0.43 13.49 -37.12
N ASN A 192 0.04 14.71 -36.88
CA ASN A 192 0.59 15.58 -37.90
C ASN A 192 1.84 16.27 -37.33
N PRO A 193 3.03 16.14 -37.94
CA PRO A 193 4.26 16.73 -37.40
C PRO A 193 4.23 18.27 -37.33
N LYS A 194 3.32 18.93 -38.05
CA LYS A 194 3.12 20.38 -37.96
C LYS A 194 2.29 20.74 -36.73
N ARG A 195 2.70 21.82 -36.06
CA ARG A 195 1.98 22.39 -34.92
C ARG A 195 0.73 23.14 -35.39
N PHE A 196 -0.23 23.31 -34.48
CA PHE A 196 -1.44 24.12 -34.71
C PHE A 196 -2.33 23.66 -35.87
N VAL A 197 -2.30 22.36 -36.19
CA VAL A 197 -3.21 21.75 -37.17
C VAL A 197 -4.48 21.30 -36.44
N ASN A 198 -5.61 21.94 -36.76
CA ASN A 198 -6.90 21.67 -36.12
C ASN A 198 -7.23 20.17 -36.13
N GLY A 199 -7.62 19.62 -34.98
CA GLY A 199 -8.00 18.21 -34.85
C GLY A 199 -6.84 17.21 -34.97
N ARG A 200 -5.58 17.67 -35.00
CA ARG A 200 -4.39 16.81 -35.09
C ARG A 200 -3.47 17.02 -33.88
N LEU A 201 -2.68 16.00 -33.56
CA LEU A 201 -1.66 16.04 -32.51
C LEU A 201 -0.26 16.13 -33.12
N CYS A 202 0.63 16.94 -32.54
CA CYS A 202 1.96 17.17 -33.08
C CYS A 202 3.06 16.28 -32.50
N ALA A 203 2.75 15.44 -31.51
CA ALA A 203 3.73 14.62 -30.82
C ALA A 203 3.18 13.22 -30.50
N ILE A 204 3.87 12.19 -30.99
CA ILE A 204 3.63 10.79 -30.60
C ILE A 204 4.60 10.36 -29.49
N ASN A 205 5.83 10.85 -29.54
CA ASN A 205 6.86 10.51 -28.57
C ASN A 205 6.55 11.12 -27.19
N GLY A 206 6.97 10.42 -26.15
CA GLY A 206 6.74 10.80 -24.76
C GLY A 206 7.43 9.82 -23.81
N SER A 207 7.11 9.90 -22.53
CA SER A 207 7.54 8.89 -21.56
C SER A 207 6.32 8.12 -21.07
N TYR A 208 6.06 6.94 -21.65
CA TYR A 208 4.87 6.15 -21.36
C TYR A 208 5.23 4.89 -20.58
N LEU A 209 4.35 4.36 -19.74
CA LEU A 209 4.46 3.03 -19.12
C LEU A 209 4.00 1.97 -20.12
N GLU A 210 4.67 0.80 -20.14
CA GLU A 210 4.21 -0.34 -20.98
C GLU A 210 3.02 -1.03 -20.35
N GLU A 211 3.12 -1.35 -19.06
CA GLU A 211 2.14 -2.13 -18.33
C GLU A 211 1.31 -1.23 -17.42
N ILE A 212 -0.01 -1.24 -17.61
CA ILE A 212 -1.00 -0.44 -16.86
C ILE A 212 -2.25 -1.24 -16.46
N LYS A 213 -2.29 -2.51 -16.81
CA LYS A 213 -3.42 -3.44 -16.58
C LYS A 213 -3.16 -4.32 -15.36
N THR A 214 -1.90 -4.57 -14.99
CA THR A 214 -1.58 -5.43 -13.85
C THR A 214 -1.93 -4.80 -12.50
N PHE A 215 -2.56 -5.59 -11.63
CA PHE A 215 -2.93 -5.18 -10.27
C PHE A 215 -3.19 -6.40 -9.38
N ASP A 216 -2.76 -6.32 -8.12
CA ASP A 216 -3.08 -7.32 -7.10
C ASP A 216 -4.36 -6.94 -6.36
N ASN A 217 -5.50 -7.18 -7.00
CA ASN A 217 -6.80 -6.83 -6.44
C ASN A 217 -7.13 -7.57 -5.14
N ARG A 218 -6.66 -8.81 -5.00
CA ARG A 218 -6.92 -9.65 -3.81
C ARG A 218 -6.21 -9.09 -2.58
N PHE A 219 -5.01 -8.54 -2.73
CA PHE A 219 -4.30 -7.89 -1.61
C PHE A 219 -5.14 -6.77 -0.98
N PHE A 220 -5.83 -5.98 -1.80
CA PHE A 220 -6.65 -4.84 -1.38
C PHE A 220 -8.12 -5.19 -1.12
N GLY A 221 -8.51 -6.46 -1.19
CA GLY A 221 -9.89 -6.90 -0.97
C GLY A 221 -10.87 -6.44 -2.07
N ILE A 222 -10.38 -6.17 -3.28
CA ILE A 222 -11.16 -5.67 -4.41
C ILE A 222 -11.57 -6.84 -5.32
N SER A 223 -12.84 -6.89 -5.71
CA SER A 223 -13.35 -7.94 -6.61
C SER A 223 -12.77 -7.80 -8.02
N ASN A 224 -12.74 -8.90 -8.79
CA ASN A 224 -12.31 -8.83 -10.19
C ASN A 224 -13.21 -7.93 -11.04
N GLN A 225 -14.51 -7.82 -10.71
CA GLN A 225 -15.44 -6.96 -11.45
C GLN A 225 -15.11 -5.49 -11.21
N GLU A 226 -15.00 -5.09 -9.94
CA GLU A 226 -14.65 -3.72 -9.57
C GLU A 226 -13.28 -3.31 -10.12
N ALA A 227 -12.28 -4.20 -10.05
CA ALA A 227 -10.93 -3.93 -10.56
C ALA A 227 -10.89 -3.59 -12.07
N ARG A 228 -11.81 -4.12 -12.88
CA ARG A 228 -11.92 -3.79 -14.32
C ARG A 228 -12.50 -2.40 -14.56
N ALA A 229 -13.47 -2.01 -13.74
CA ALA A 229 -14.09 -0.69 -13.81
C ALA A 229 -13.18 0.43 -13.29
N MET A 230 -12.17 0.09 -12.48
CA MET A 230 -11.20 1.06 -11.94
C MET A 230 -10.30 1.66 -13.04
N ASP A 231 -10.03 2.96 -12.92
CA ASP A 231 -8.95 3.64 -13.63
C ASP A 231 -7.61 2.97 -13.25
N PRO A 232 -6.73 2.62 -14.22
CA PRO A 232 -5.34 2.23 -13.97
C PRO A 232 -4.62 3.09 -12.93
N GLN A 233 -4.92 4.39 -12.91
CA GLN A 233 -4.37 5.32 -11.94
C GLN A 233 -4.71 4.91 -10.50
N GLN A 234 -5.96 4.54 -10.21
CA GLN A 234 -6.36 4.08 -8.87
C GLN A 234 -5.66 2.78 -8.48
N ARG A 235 -5.56 1.82 -9.42
CA ARG A 235 -4.96 0.50 -9.18
C ARG A 235 -3.48 0.61 -8.82
N ILE A 236 -2.71 1.31 -9.65
CA ILE A 236 -1.26 1.42 -9.46
C ILE A 236 -0.94 2.33 -8.27
N LEU A 237 -1.72 3.39 -8.04
CA LEU A 237 -1.53 4.29 -6.90
C LEU A 237 -1.66 3.55 -5.56
N LEU A 238 -2.59 2.59 -5.42
CA LEU A 238 -2.73 1.74 -4.23
C LEU A 238 -1.44 0.96 -3.92
N GLN A 239 -0.84 0.36 -4.95
CA GLN A 239 0.41 -0.37 -4.82
C GLN A 239 1.57 0.56 -4.44
N VAL A 240 1.69 1.70 -5.12
CA VAL A 240 2.77 2.68 -4.87
C VAL A 240 2.65 3.30 -3.48
N ALA A 241 1.43 3.57 -3.00
CA ALA A 241 1.20 4.04 -1.63
C ALA A 241 1.63 2.99 -0.59
N TYR A 242 1.25 1.72 -0.78
CA TYR A 242 1.64 0.63 0.13
C TYR A 242 3.16 0.37 0.11
N GLU A 243 3.80 0.42 -1.05
CA GLU A 243 5.27 0.33 -1.17
C GLU A 243 5.98 1.48 -0.42
N ALA A 244 5.41 2.69 -0.43
CA ALA A 244 5.97 3.82 0.31
C ALA A 244 5.82 3.64 1.83
N ILE A 245 4.73 3.01 2.29
CA ILE A 245 4.53 2.61 3.70
C ILE A 245 5.58 1.59 4.13
N GLU A 246 5.81 0.56 3.31
CA GLU A 246 6.86 -0.42 3.60
C GLU A 246 8.25 0.21 3.53
N ASP A 247 8.49 1.15 2.61
CA ASP A 247 9.76 1.87 2.57
C ASP A 247 9.99 2.75 3.81
N ALA A 248 8.93 3.29 4.41
CA ALA A 248 9.00 4.00 5.69
C ALA A 248 9.25 3.07 6.89
N GLY A 249 9.21 1.75 6.68
CA GLY A 249 9.26 0.76 7.76
C GLY A 249 8.06 0.89 8.70
N MET A 250 6.91 1.33 8.20
CA MET A 250 5.71 1.45 9.04
C MET A 250 4.83 0.22 8.85
N ARG A 251 4.30 -0.29 9.97
CA ARG A 251 3.32 -1.36 9.93
C ARG A 251 1.94 -0.78 9.64
N LEU A 252 1.18 -1.43 8.77
CA LEU A 252 -0.17 -1.00 8.44
C LEU A 252 -1.06 -0.96 9.69
N GLU A 253 -0.88 -1.90 10.62
CA GLU A 253 -1.63 -1.97 11.87
C GLU A 253 -1.34 -0.79 12.82
N ASP A 254 -0.19 -0.13 12.67
CA ASP A 254 0.13 1.07 13.44
C ASP A 254 -0.45 2.32 12.77
N LEU A 255 -0.37 2.42 11.44
CA LEU A 255 -1.02 3.50 10.68
C LEU A 255 -2.54 3.56 10.89
N GLN A 256 -3.17 2.39 11.03
CA GLN A 256 -4.61 2.26 11.29
C GLN A 256 -5.04 2.73 12.69
N LYS A 257 -4.08 2.89 13.63
CA LYS A 257 -4.32 3.44 14.97
C LYS A 257 -4.12 4.96 15.02
N CYS A 258 -3.53 5.55 13.99
CA CYS A 258 -3.27 6.97 13.86
C CYS A 258 -4.31 7.64 12.95
N ARG A 259 -4.42 8.97 13.05
CA ARG A 259 -5.13 9.79 12.06
C ARG A 259 -4.25 9.94 10.83
N THR A 260 -4.11 8.89 10.04
CA THR A 260 -3.28 8.90 8.83
C THR A 260 -4.05 9.55 7.67
N GLY A 261 -3.56 10.70 7.18
CA GLY A 261 -4.14 11.41 6.04
C GLY A 261 -3.58 10.97 4.69
N VAL A 262 -4.37 11.13 3.63
CA VAL A 262 -4.04 10.82 2.24
C VAL A 262 -4.33 12.03 1.35
N PHE A 263 -3.32 12.51 0.64
CA PHE A 263 -3.41 13.70 -0.21
C PHE A 263 -2.93 13.34 -1.62
N VAL A 264 -3.81 13.39 -2.60
CA VAL A 264 -3.53 12.99 -3.98
C VAL A 264 -3.56 14.19 -4.92
N GLY A 265 -2.43 14.44 -5.58
CA GLY A 265 -2.36 15.38 -6.69
C GLY A 265 -2.78 14.70 -7.99
N VAL A 266 -3.85 15.19 -8.63
CA VAL A 266 -4.40 14.64 -9.87
C VAL A 266 -4.59 15.74 -10.90
N MET A 267 -4.65 15.38 -12.18
CA MET A 267 -4.95 16.30 -13.29
C MET A 267 -5.80 15.59 -14.36
N ASN A 268 -5.30 14.48 -14.90
CA ASN A 268 -5.92 13.83 -16.06
C ASN A 268 -6.80 12.63 -15.67
N ILE A 269 -8.12 12.76 -15.82
CA ILE A 269 -9.10 11.67 -15.62
C ILE A 269 -9.53 11.10 -16.99
N GLU A 270 -8.56 10.63 -17.77
CA GLU A 270 -8.79 10.25 -19.17
C GLU A 270 -9.53 8.91 -19.31
N TYR A 271 -9.49 8.03 -18.30
CA TYR A 271 -10.21 6.74 -18.32
C TYR A 271 -11.74 6.94 -18.31
N GLY A 272 -12.23 7.94 -17.57
CA GLY A 272 -13.64 8.32 -17.58
C GLY A 272 -14.10 8.76 -18.96
N SER A 273 -13.31 9.58 -19.66
CA SER A 273 -13.60 10.02 -21.03
C SER A 273 -13.61 8.86 -22.03
N LEU A 274 -12.75 7.84 -21.84
CA LEU A 274 -12.79 6.64 -22.68
C LEU A 274 -14.08 5.84 -22.49
N LEU A 275 -14.54 5.67 -21.24
CA LEU A 275 -15.78 4.95 -20.95
C LEU A 275 -17.04 5.74 -21.33
N ALA A 276 -16.97 7.07 -21.33
CA ALA A 276 -18.06 7.95 -21.75
C ALA A 276 -18.27 8.00 -23.28
N ASP A 277 -17.38 7.38 -24.07
CA ASP A 277 -17.59 7.16 -25.49
C ASP A 277 -18.76 6.18 -25.70
N ARG A 278 -19.69 6.53 -26.61
CA ARG A 278 -20.89 5.73 -26.90
C ARG A 278 -20.57 4.29 -27.28
N SER A 279 -19.43 4.06 -27.96
CA SER A 279 -18.98 2.73 -28.34
C SER A 279 -18.61 1.84 -27.14
N ASN A 280 -18.44 2.43 -25.95
CA ASN A 280 -18.03 1.72 -24.73
C ASN A 280 -19.13 1.63 -23.66
N TYR A 281 -20.36 2.08 -23.92
CA TYR A 281 -21.45 2.07 -22.93
C TYR A 281 -21.81 0.68 -22.40
N SER A 282 -21.64 -0.36 -23.23
CA SER A 282 -21.86 -1.75 -22.83
C SER A 282 -20.87 -2.27 -21.78
N TYR A 283 -19.79 -1.52 -21.52
CA TYR A 283 -18.79 -1.82 -20.47
C TYR A 283 -18.99 -1.01 -19.19
N ILE A 284 -19.97 -0.10 -19.15
CA ILE A 284 -20.30 0.66 -17.95
C ILE A 284 -21.12 -0.22 -17.00
N ASP A 285 -20.67 -0.32 -15.75
CA ASP A 285 -21.33 -1.08 -14.70
C ASP A 285 -21.47 -0.27 -13.39
N GLN A 286 -22.02 -0.91 -12.35
CA GLN A 286 -22.24 -0.30 -11.03
C GLN A 286 -20.96 0.22 -10.34
N TYR A 287 -19.79 -0.30 -10.70
CA TYR A 287 -18.51 0.10 -10.11
C TYR A 287 -17.88 1.28 -10.85
N THR A 288 -18.31 1.56 -12.08
CA THR A 288 -17.73 2.59 -12.95
C THR A 288 -17.69 3.97 -12.30
N SER A 289 -18.75 4.38 -11.58
CA SER A 289 -18.77 5.66 -10.85
C SER A 289 -17.60 5.78 -9.86
N THR A 290 -17.37 4.75 -9.05
CA THR A 290 -16.23 4.70 -8.13
C THR A 290 -14.90 4.46 -8.83
N GLY A 291 -14.92 3.87 -10.03
CA GLY A 291 -13.74 3.56 -10.81
C GLY A 291 -13.10 4.75 -11.52
N ILE A 292 -13.86 5.82 -11.80
CA ILE A 292 -13.38 6.95 -12.62
C ILE A 292 -13.36 8.30 -11.91
N THR A 293 -13.95 8.42 -10.72
CA THR A 293 -14.07 9.71 -10.04
C THR A 293 -12.75 10.13 -9.38
N ALA A 294 -12.34 11.40 -9.56
CA ALA A 294 -11.07 11.93 -9.05
C ALA A 294 -10.91 11.81 -7.53
N SER A 295 -11.95 12.11 -6.74
CA SER A 295 -11.92 11.99 -5.28
C SER A 295 -11.62 10.57 -4.80
N ILE A 296 -11.99 9.56 -5.60
CA ILE A 296 -11.78 8.16 -5.25
C ILE A 296 -10.30 7.77 -5.30
N LEU A 297 -9.43 8.51 -5.99
CA LEU A 297 -7.99 8.26 -5.93
C LEU A 297 -7.44 8.37 -4.51
N ALA A 298 -7.87 9.38 -3.74
CA ALA A 298 -7.51 9.51 -2.33
C ALA A 298 -8.35 8.56 -1.46
N ASN A 299 -9.67 8.58 -1.63
CA ASN A 299 -10.60 7.84 -0.77
C ASN A 299 -10.36 6.34 -0.84
N ARG A 300 -9.97 5.80 -1.99
CA ARG A 300 -9.71 4.36 -2.14
C ARG A 300 -8.44 3.93 -1.43
N VAL A 301 -7.38 4.75 -1.43
CA VAL A 301 -6.18 4.50 -0.62
C VAL A 301 -6.56 4.49 0.87
N SER A 302 -7.32 5.49 1.33
CA SER A 302 -7.82 5.51 2.71
C SER A 302 -8.70 4.30 3.03
N PHE A 303 -9.63 3.95 2.16
CA PHE A 303 -10.59 2.87 2.36
C PHE A 303 -9.92 1.49 2.40
N CYS A 304 -9.11 1.16 1.39
CA CYS A 304 -8.46 -0.16 1.30
C CYS A 304 -7.41 -0.39 2.40
N LEU A 305 -6.80 0.68 2.90
CA LEU A 305 -5.79 0.61 3.97
C LEU A 305 -6.36 0.92 5.36
N ASN A 306 -7.66 1.24 5.46
CA ASN A 306 -8.36 1.62 6.69
C ASN A 306 -7.72 2.82 7.43
N LEU A 307 -7.48 3.91 6.69
CA LEU A 307 -6.87 5.14 7.20
C LEU A 307 -7.95 6.20 7.42
N THR A 308 -7.90 6.88 8.57
CA THR A 308 -9.02 7.70 9.08
C THR A 308 -8.75 9.21 9.10
N GLY A 309 -7.58 9.67 8.66
CA GLY A 309 -7.27 11.10 8.53
C GLY A 309 -7.89 11.73 7.27
N PRO A 310 -7.55 13.01 6.96
CA PRO A 310 -8.05 13.70 5.78
C PRO A 310 -7.77 12.91 4.49
N SER A 311 -8.76 12.79 3.60
CA SER A 311 -8.61 12.12 2.30
C SER A 311 -8.99 13.09 1.18
N ILE A 312 -7.99 13.64 0.49
CA ILE A 312 -8.16 14.79 -0.40
C ILE A 312 -7.53 14.51 -1.76
N ALA A 313 -8.31 14.69 -2.83
CA ALA A 313 -7.79 14.81 -4.18
C ALA A 313 -7.79 16.28 -4.60
N VAL A 314 -6.68 16.78 -5.15
CA VAL A 314 -6.53 18.17 -5.57
C VAL A 314 -5.97 18.25 -7.00
N ASP A 315 -6.50 19.22 -7.76
CA ASP A 315 -6.06 19.52 -9.13
C ASP A 315 -5.66 21.00 -9.26
N THR A 316 -4.37 21.22 -9.44
CA THR A 316 -3.77 22.49 -9.83
C THR A 316 -2.88 22.29 -11.05
N ALA A 317 -3.28 21.39 -11.95
CA ALA A 317 -2.54 20.95 -13.12
C ALA A 317 -1.14 20.40 -12.78
N CYS A 318 -0.09 20.91 -13.41
CA CYS A 318 1.28 20.41 -13.24
C CYS A 318 1.82 20.54 -11.80
N SER A 319 1.25 21.44 -10.98
CA SER A 319 1.65 21.60 -9.57
C SER A 319 0.85 20.72 -8.59
N SER A 320 -0.15 19.95 -9.05
CA SER A 320 -1.10 19.22 -8.18
C SER A 320 -0.41 18.41 -7.08
N SER A 321 0.67 17.70 -7.37
CA SER A 321 1.34 16.86 -6.38
C SER A 321 2.12 17.63 -5.30
N LEU A 322 2.67 18.81 -5.61
CA LEU A 322 3.24 19.68 -4.57
C LEU A 322 2.14 20.48 -3.86
N THR A 323 1.01 20.77 -4.50
CA THR A 323 -0.15 21.33 -3.81
C THR A 323 -0.68 20.32 -2.76
N ALA A 324 -0.80 19.04 -3.13
CA ALA A 324 -1.11 17.96 -2.20
C ALA A 324 -0.08 17.86 -1.06
N LEU A 325 1.22 18.00 -1.38
CA LEU A 325 2.30 18.07 -0.37
C LEU A 325 2.10 19.24 0.60
N LYS A 326 1.73 20.42 0.11
CA LYS A 326 1.50 21.61 0.95
C LYS A 326 0.29 21.42 1.87
N LEU A 327 -0.80 20.82 1.37
CA LEU A 327 -1.97 20.50 2.19
C LEU A 327 -1.63 19.49 3.29
N ALA A 328 -0.84 18.46 2.96
CA ALA A 328 -0.32 17.50 3.93
C ALA A 328 0.61 18.15 4.96
N TYR A 329 1.51 19.04 4.51
CA TYR A 329 2.42 19.80 5.36
C TYR A 329 1.65 20.65 6.38
N ASP A 330 0.59 21.33 5.94
CA ASP A 330 -0.27 22.10 6.85
C ASP A 330 -1.05 21.21 7.81
N SER A 331 -1.62 20.11 7.31
CA SER A 331 -2.42 19.17 8.12
C SER A 331 -1.61 18.56 9.26
N LEU A 332 -0.35 18.19 9.00
CA LEU A 332 0.59 17.70 10.03
C LEU A 332 0.92 18.78 11.08
N HIS A 333 1.04 20.04 10.66
CA HIS A 333 1.31 21.14 11.59
C HIS A 333 0.09 21.59 12.39
N ASN A 334 -1.10 21.40 11.84
CA ASN A 334 -2.36 21.74 12.48
C ASN A 334 -2.92 20.59 13.33
N ASP A 335 -2.23 19.45 13.38
CA ASP A 335 -2.66 18.24 14.08
C ASP A 335 -3.98 17.64 13.52
N ASP A 336 -4.26 17.89 12.23
CA ASP A 336 -5.37 17.25 11.50
C ASP A 336 -5.03 15.78 11.17
N CYS A 337 -3.75 15.46 11.05
CA CYS A 337 -3.21 14.11 10.91
C CYS A 337 -1.88 13.95 11.64
N ASP A 338 -1.59 12.72 12.09
CA ASP A 338 -0.31 12.39 12.73
C ASP A 338 0.74 12.00 11.69
N ILE A 339 0.27 11.43 10.57
CA ILE A 339 1.06 10.92 9.45
C ILE A 339 0.32 11.32 8.17
N ALA A 340 1.05 11.71 7.13
CA ALA A 340 0.45 12.03 5.84
C ALA A 340 1.11 11.22 4.71
N ILE A 341 0.28 10.63 3.86
CA ILE A 341 0.68 9.98 2.62
C ILE A 341 0.32 10.92 1.48
N VAL A 342 1.32 11.36 0.72
CA VAL A 342 1.12 12.22 -0.44
C VAL A 342 1.40 11.43 -1.70
N CYS A 343 0.44 11.32 -2.60
CA CYS A 343 0.57 10.53 -3.81
C CYS A 343 0.20 11.34 -5.05
N ALA A 344 0.66 10.89 -6.21
CA ALA A 344 0.24 11.44 -7.49
C ALA A 344 0.37 10.41 -8.60
N PRO A 345 -0.71 10.17 -9.36
CA PRO A 345 -0.68 9.43 -10.61
C PRO A 345 -0.76 10.37 -11.82
N ASN A 346 -0.17 9.94 -12.93
CA ASN A 346 -0.46 10.45 -14.26
C ASN A 346 -0.33 9.33 -15.29
N VAL A 347 -1.37 9.14 -16.11
CA VAL A 347 -1.38 8.20 -17.25
C VAL A 347 -2.05 8.86 -18.45
N VAL A 348 -1.48 8.68 -19.64
CA VAL A 348 -1.97 9.22 -20.91
C VAL A 348 -2.74 8.12 -21.63
N LEU A 349 -4.07 8.22 -21.68
CA LEU A 349 -5.00 7.21 -22.20
C LEU A 349 -5.80 7.67 -23.42
N ASN A 350 -5.99 8.97 -23.62
CA ASN A 350 -6.88 9.54 -24.63
C ASN A 350 -6.16 10.57 -25.52
N HIS A 351 -6.32 10.44 -26.84
CA HIS A 351 -5.71 11.31 -27.85
C HIS A 351 -6.28 12.75 -27.81
N SER A 352 -7.50 12.93 -27.30
CA SER A 352 -8.16 14.25 -27.25
C SER A 352 -7.31 15.28 -26.49
N MET A 353 -6.74 14.91 -25.33
CA MET A 353 -5.88 15.81 -24.56
C MET A 353 -4.53 16.08 -25.24
N GLN A 354 -4.01 15.14 -26.03
CA GLN A 354 -2.83 15.38 -26.88
C GLN A 354 -3.12 16.43 -27.97
N ILE A 355 -4.29 16.33 -28.63
CA ILE A 355 -4.73 17.30 -29.64
C ILE A 355 -4.89 18.68 -29.01
N ILE A 356 -5.59 18.77 -27.87
CA ILE A 356 -5.81 20.04 -27.15
C ILE A 356 -4.46 20.69 -26.79
N SER A 357 -3.54 19.94 -26.20
CA SER A 357 -2.22 20.46 -25.81
C SER A 357 -1.34 20.80 -27.02
N SER A 358 -1.48 20.09 -28.13
CA SER A 358 -0.82 20.42 -29.41
C SER A 358 -1.32 21.76 -29.95
N MET A 359 -2.64 21.96 -29.97
CA MET A 359 -3.27 23.20 -30.42
C MET A 359 -2.97 24.39 -29.51
N ALA A 360 -2.83 24.16 -28.21
CA ALA A 360 -2.42 25.18 -27.25
C ALA A 360 -0.94 25.56 -27.38
N GLY A 361 -0.15 24.89 -28.23
CA GLY A 361 1.28 25.17 -28.40
C GLY A 361 2.12 24.75 -27.18
N LEU A 362 1.61 23.87 -26.34
CA LEU A 362 2.28 23.42 -25.12
C LEU A 362 3.29 22.30 -25.41
N LEU A 363 3.00 21.47 -26.42
CA LEU A 363 3.80 20.29 -26.73
C LEU A 363 4.98 20.58 -27.66
N ALA A 364 6.10 19.92 -27.38
CA ALA A 364 7.24 19.82 -28.30
C ALA A 364 6.96 18.75 -29.36
N PRO A 365 7.12 19.03 -30.68
CA PRO A 365 6.83 18.05 -31.74
C PRO A 365 7.68 16.77 -31.66
N ASP A 366 8.91 16.86 -31.15
CA ASP A 366 9.77 15.71 -30.93
C ASP A 366 9.41 14.91 -29.66
N GLY A 367 8.44 15.39 -28.88
CA GLY A 367 7.97 14.78 -27.64
C GLY A 367 9.00 14.83 -26.51
N ARG A 368 9.91 15.81 -26.49
CA ARG A 368 10.97 15.92 -25.47
C ARG A 368 10.88 17.20 -24.65
N CYS A 369 11.08 17.09 -23.33
CA CYS A 369 11.39 18.24 -22.49
C CYS A 369 12.88 18.58 -22.63
N LYS A 370 13.15 19.67 -23.35
CA LYS A 370 14.51 20.17 -23.63
C LYS A 370 14.89 21.26 -22.62
N SER A 371 14.85 20.91 -21.33
CA SER A 371 15.04 21.83 -20.21
C SER A 371 16.36 22.60 -20.35
N PHE A 372 16.27 23.93 -20.42
CA PHE A 372 17.39 24.88 -20.54
C PHE A 372 18.18 24.86 -21.85
N ASP A 373 17.79 24.03 -22.83
CA ASP A 373 18.42 23.99 -24.15
C ASP A 373 17.88 25.11 -25.06
N ALA A 374 18.71 25.59 -25.99
CA ALA A 374 18.37 26.62 -26.95
C ALA A 374 17.21 26.22 -27.89
N SER A 375 17.01 24.91 -28.09
CA SER A 375 15.93 24.34 -28.90
C SER A 375 14.65 24.01 -28.12
N GLY A 376 14.50 24.54 -26.90
CA GLY A 376 13.27 24.43 -26.12
C GLY A 376 12.06 25.06 -26.83
N ASP A 377 11.07 24.26 -27.17
CA ASP A 377 9.91 24.63 -28.01
C ASP A 377 8.56 24.12 -27.45
N GLY A 378 8.57 23.53 -26.25
CA GLY A 378 7.43 22.88 -25.61
C GLY A 378 7.88 21.77 -24.66
N TYR A 379 6.94 21.00 -24.11
CA TYR A 379 7.25 19.82 -23.30
C TYR A 379 6.77 18.53 -23.98
N GLY A 380 7.41 17.41 -23.67
CA GLY A 380 6.87 16.07 -23.95
C GLY A 380 6.03 15.58 -22.78
N ARG A 381 4.90 14.90 -23.03
CA ARG A 381 4.07 14.31 -21.96
C ARG A 381 4.76 13.07 -21.38
N GLY A 382 4.61 12.86 -20.08
CA GLY A 382 5.13 11.73 -19.33
C GLY A 382 4.08 11.08 -18.44
N GLU A 383 4.21 9.78 -18.20
CA GLU A 383 3.42 9.01 -17.26
C GLU A 383 4.26 8.70 -16.02
N GLY A 384 3.60 8.54 -14.88
CA GLY A 384 4.32 8.18 -13.67
C GLY A 384 3.48 8.22 -12.41
N PHE A 385 3.95 7.46 -11.43
CA PHE A 385 3.35 7.35 -10.12
C PHE A 385 4.40 7.67 -9.06
N ALA A 386 4.00 8.42 -8.04
CA ALA A 386 4.84 8.72 -6.89
C ALA A 386 4.02 8.71 -5.61
N ALA A 387 4.62 8.26 -4.52
CA ALA A 387 4.11 8.41 -3.17
C ALA A 387 5.25 8.72 -2.19
N VAL A 388 4.97 9.61 -1.23
CA VAL A 388 5.85 9.91 -0.11
C VAL A 388 5.09 9.83 1.21
N VAL A 389 5.74 9.32 2.25
CA VAL A 389 5.20 9.27 3.62
C VAL A 389 5.89 10.34 4.47
N LEU A 390 5.08 11.15 5.13
CA LEU A 390 5.50 12.33 5.89
C LEU A 390 5.12 12.20 7.36
N LYS A 391 6.01 12.68 8.22
CA LYS A 391 5.79 12.81 9.66
C LYS A 391 6.51 14.03 10.19
N LEU A 392 6.05 14.62 11.29
CA LEU A 392 6.81 15.70 11.94
C LEU A 392 8.21 15.17 12.31
N SER A 393 9.25 15.97 12.07
CA SER A 393 10.64 15.51 12.24
C SER A 393 10.97 15.09 13.68
N LYS A 394 10.33 15.73 14.67
CA LYS A 394 10.44 15.33 16.09
C LYS A 394 9.93 13.90 16.33
N ASP A 395 8.85 13.52 15.67
CA ASP A 395 8.20 12.23 15.87
C ASP A 395 8.95 11.16 15.05
N ALA A 396 9.50 11.53 13.89
CA ALA A 396 10.35 10.65 13.09
C ALA A 396 11.62 10.24 13.86
N LEU A 397 12.19 11.18 14.60
CA LEU A 397 13.32 10.92 15.49
C LEU A 397 12.94 10.01 16.66
N CYS A 398 11.79 10.27 17.30
CA CYS A 398 11.29 9.45 18.42
C CYS A 398 11.09 7.98 18.01
N ASP A 399 10.52 7.75 16.83
CA ASP A 399 10.21 6.41 16.34
C ASP A 399 11.40 5.73 15.63
N LYS A 400 12.58 6.36 15.64
CA LYS A 400 13.82 5.89 15.02
C LYS A 400 13.66 5.60 13.51
N ASP A 401 12.93 6.45 12.81
CA ASP A 401 12.71 6.32 11.36
C ASP A 401 13.98 6.64 10.56
N ASP A 402 14.19 5.94 9.45
CA ASP A 402 15.31 6.22 8.53
C ASP A 402 14.94 7.36 7.56
N VAL A 403 15.17 8.61 7.95
CA VAL A 403 14.75 9.79 7.16
C VAL A 403 15.54 9.95 5.84
N TYR A 404 14.86 10.33 4.75
CA TYR A 404 15.50 10.74 3.49
C TYR A 404 16.05 12.17 3.58
N CYS A 405 15.16 13.11 3.89
CA CYS A 405 15.44 14.52 4.11
C CYS A 405 14.27 15.16 4.89
N GLU A 406 14.46 16.41 5.31
CA GLU A 406 13.46 17.21 6.00
C GLU A 406 12.93 18.33 5.08
N ILE A 407 11.62 18.51 5.03
CA ILE A 407 10.94 19.67 4.45
C ILE A 407 10.91 20.75 5.53
N LEU A 408 11.63 21.85 5.31
CA LEU A 408 11.67 22.98 6.25
C LEU A 408 10.51 23.92 6.07
N ALA A 409 10.19 24.22 4.82
CA ALA A 409 9.04 25.03 4.45
C ALA A 409 8.52 24.63 3.08
N CYS A 410 7.22 24.77 2.91
CA CYS A 410 6.50 24.58 1.68
C CYS A 410 5.52 25.73 1.56
N GLY A 411 5.42 26.37 0.39
CA GLY A 411 4.50 27.48 0.14
C GLY A 411 3.84 27.36 -1.21
N MET A 412 2.67 27.98 -1.36
CA MET A 412 1.97 28.09 -2.64
C MET A 412 1.47 29.52 -2.87
N ASN A 413 1.38 29.94 -4.15
CA ASN A 413 0.71 31.17 -4.54
C ASN A 413 0.12 31.05 -5.97
N SER A 414 -0.40 32.16 -6.50
CA SER A 414 -0.86 32.25 -7.88
C SER A 414 -0.20 33.41 -8.64
N ASP A 415 0.03 33.22 -9.93
CA ASP A 415 0.51 34.26 -10.85
C ASP A 415 -0.50 35.43 -10.98
N GLY A 416 -1.80 35.15 -10.83
CA GLY A 416 -2.86 36.13 -11.05
C GLY A 416 -2.77 36.78 -12.44
N GLN A 417 -3.16 38.05 -12.55
CA GLN A 417 -3.04 38.83 -13.79
C GLN A 417 -1.63 39.39 -14.04
N ASN A 418 -0.61 38.96 -13.28
CA ASN A 418 0.77 39.42 -13.48
C ASN A 418 1.46 38.76 -14.68
N ALA A 419 0.76 37.88 -15.39
CA ALA A 419 1.17 37.29 -16.65
C ALA A 419 -0.07 37.06 -17.53
N VAL A 420 0.03 37.34 -18.83
CA VAL A 420 -1.05 37.22 -19.81
C VAL A 420 -0.46 36.64 -21.11
N PRO A 421 -1.11 35.66 -21.77
CA PRO A 421 -2.36 34.98 -21.40
C PRO A 421 -2.23 34.10 -20.14
N ILE A 422 -3.32 33.45 -19.68
CA ILE A 422 -3.36 32.63 -18.45
C ILE A 422 -2.26 31.54 -18.38
N THR A 423 -1.77 31.10 -19.53
CA THR A 423 -0.70 30.10 -19.67
C THR A 423 0.72 30.67 -19.52
N ALA A 424 0.87 31.99 -19.48
CA ALA A 424 2.15 32.65 -19.30
C ALA A 424 2.56 32.65 -17.82
N PRO A 425 3.80 32.26 -17.49
CA PRO A 425 4.28 32.27 -16.10
C PRO A 425 4.71 33.67 -15.65
N SER A 426 4.62 33.96 -14.35
CA SER A 426 5.07 35.24 -13.77
C SER A 426 6.37 35.12 -12.95
N ALA A 427 7.49 35.64 -13.47
CA ALA A 427 8.77 35.66 -12.75
C ALA A 427 8.66 36.35 -11.38
N LYS A 428 7.89 37.44 -11.33
CA LYS A 428 7.66 38.22 -10.10
C LYS A 428 6.98 37.38 -9.02
N MET A 429 5.91 36.68 -9.37
CA MET A 429 5.14 35.89 -8.40
C MET A 429 5.90 34.63 -7.97
N GLN A 430 6.65 34.00 -8.87
CA GLN A 430 7.54 32.89 -8.54
C GLN A 430 8.67 33.32 -7.59
N ALA A 431 9.31 34.48 -7.83
CA ALA A 431 10.33 35.03 -6.94
C ALA A 431 9.75 35.41 -5.57
N GLN A 432 8.57 36.02 -5.54
CA GLN A 432 7.87 36.34 -4.29
C GLN A 432 7.56 35.09 -3.47
N LEU A 433 7.13 34.00 -4.13
CA LEU A 433 6.90 32.72 -3.47
C LEU A 433 8.20 32.18 -2.84
N SER A 434 9.27 32.09 -3.63
CA SER A 434 10.57 31.60 -3.17
C SER A 434 11.11 32.40 -1.98
N ARG A 435 11.01 33.74 -2.00
CA ARG A 435 11.38 34.60 -0.86
C ARG A 435 10.55 34.30 0.38
N SER A 436 9.23 34.17 0.23
CA SER A 436 8.34 33.85 1.35
C SER A 436 8.68 32.50 1.98
N VAL A 437 9.03 31.49 1.18
CA VAL A 437 9.36 30.15 1.70
C VAL A 437 10.75 30.14 2.33
N LEU A 438 11.73 30.87 1.79
CA LEU A 438 13.02 31.10 2.44
C LEU A 438 12.84 31.75 3.82
N GLU A 439 12.05 32.83 3.89
CA GLU A 439 11.72 33.49 5.17
C GLU A 439 11.06 32.54 6.17
N GLN A 440 10.15 31.67 5.72
CA GLN A 440 9.49 30.66 6.57
C GLN A 440 10.45 29.57 7.06
N SER A 441 11.36 29.12 6.19
CA SER A 441 12.34 28.06 6.52
C SER A 441 13.47 28.55 7.44
N GLY A 442 13.71 29.86 7.50
CA GLY A 442 14.87 30.43 8.19
C GLY A 442 16.22 30.18 7.49
N VAL A 443 16.21 29.62 6.27
CA VAL A 443 17.39 29.36 5.44
C VAL A 443 17.77 30.61 4.67
N ALA A 444 19.06 30.94 4.63
CA ALA A 444 19.55 32.01 3.75
C ALA A 444 19.61 31.50 2.30
N ALA A 445 19.30 32.36 1.33
CA ALA A 445 19.28 31.95 -0.08
C ALA A 445 20.64 31.39 -0.56
N GLU A 446 21.74 31.92 0.01
CA GLU A 446 23.12 31.46 -0.25
C GLU A 446 23.45 30.06 0.30
N ASP A 447 22.69 29.55 1.26
CA ASP A 447 22.88 28.21 1.82
C ASP A 447 22.23 27.12 0.94
N VAL A 448 21.37 27.48 -0.01
CA VAL A 448 20.76 26.52 -0.95
C VAL A 448 21.81 26.09 -1.98
N ASP A 449 22.15 24.80 -2.03
CA ASP A 449 23.18 24.28 -2.93
C ASP A 449 22.62 23.87 -4.29
N TYR A 450 21.35 23.44 -4.32
CA TYR A 450 20.69 22.90 -5.51
C TYR A 450 19.28 23.42 -5.68
N PHE A 451 18.88 23.62 -6.93
CA PHE A 451 17.54 24.01 -7.30
C PHE A 451 16.98 23.05 -8.35
N GLU A 452 15.97 22.28 -7.97
CA GLU A 452 15.15 21.48 -8.88
C GLU A 452 14.04 22.36 -9.45
N ALA A 453 14.24 22.81 -10.68
CA ALA A 453 13.33 23.70 -11.39
C ALA A 453 12.09 22.96 -11.92
N HIS A 454 11.05 23.73 -12.26
CA HIS A 454 9.98 23.23 -13.08
C HIS A 454 10.50 22.86 -14.47
N GLY A 455 11.30 23.73 -15.12
CA GLY A 455 12.17 23.44 -16.26
C GLY A 455 11.54 22.55 -17.33
N THR A 456 10.53 23.06 -18.03
CA THR A 456 9.74 22.30 -19.01
C THR A 456 10.39 22.24 -20.39
N GLY A 457 11.40 23.07 -20.64
CA GLY A 457 11.94 23.24 -22.00
C GLY A 457 11.06 24.15 -22.86
N THR A 458 10.21 24.98 -22.24
CA THR A 458 9.42 25.97 -22.98
C THR A 458 10.25 27.22 -23.23
N ALA A 459 10.16 27.78 -24.44
CA ALA A 459 10.97 28.93 -24.86
C ALA A 459 10.84 30.15 -23.93
N ILE A 460 9.65 30.35 -23.36
CA ILE A 460 9.35 31.47 -22.43
C ILE A 460 9.51 31.02 -20.97
N GLY A 461 8.96 29.87 -20.60
CA GLY A 461 8.89 29.44 -19.20
C GLY A 461 10.25 29.25 -18.55
N ASP A 462 11.20 28.62 -19.23
CA ASP A 462 12.54 28.39 -18.67
C ASP A 462 13.29 29.72 -18.44
N VAL A 463 13.10 30.72 -19.30
CA VAL A 463 13.70 32.06 -19.13
C VAL A 463 13.08 32.78 -17.94
N VAL A 464 11.75 32.75 -17.82
CA VAL A 464 11.00 33.35 -16.71
C VAL A 464 11.41 32.72 -15.37
N GLU A 465 11.52 31.39 -15.33
CA GLU A 465 11.90 30.67 -14.12
C GLU A 465 13.36 30.95 -13.72
N VAL A 466 14.30 30.96 -14.67
CA VAL A 466 15.70 31.30 -14.35
C VAL A 466 15.84 32.75 -13.87
N ASN A 467 15.05 33.68 -14.41
CA ASN A 467 14.99 35.05 -13.88
C ASN A 467 14.49 35.07 -12.43
N SER A 468 13.41 34.34 -12.12
CA SER A 468 12.84 34.32 -10.76
C SER A 468 13.77 33.67 -9.73
N ILE A 469 14.52 32.64 -10.14
CA ILE A 469 15.58 32.01 -9.34
C ILE A 469 16.71 33.02 -9.08
N ALA A 470 17.24 33.67 -10.12
CA ALA A 470 18.32 34.64 -9.97
C ALA A 470 17.95 35.81 -9.05
N ASP A 471 16.73 36.34 -9.20
CA ASP A 471 16.19 37.44 -8.38
C ASP A 471 16.04 37.10 -6.89
N THR A 472 16.07 35.81 -6.55
CA THR A 472 15.88 35.33 -5.18
C THR A 472 17.14 34.75 -4.56
N TYR A 473 17.90 33.96 -5.32
CA TYR A 473 19.03 33.17 -4.82
C TYR A 473 20.41 33.71 -5.20
N SER A 474 20.50 34.53 -6.24
CA SER A 474 21.78 35.00 -6.76
C SER A 474 22.01 36.50 -6.59
N ASN A 475 20.99 37.33 -6.85
CA ASN A 475 21.12 38.80 -6.95
C ASN A 475 21.35 39.51 -5.60
N LEU A 476 21.26 38.82 -4.47
CA LEU A 476 21.49 39.38 -3.13
C LEU A 476 22.96 39.33 -2.67
N ALA A 477 23.85 38.68 -3.44
CA ALA A 477 25.24 38.43 -3.04
C ALA A 477 26.24 39.01 -4.05
N ALA A 478 26.34 40.35 -4.13
CA ALA A 478 27.29 41.04 -5.00
C ALA A 478 28.79 40.71 -4.73
N ASN A 479 29.11 39.96 -3.66
CA ASN A 479 30.47 39.59 -3.24
C ASN A 479 30.72 38.07 -3.13
N SER A 480 29.84 37.19 -3.64
CA SER A 480 29.99 35.74 -3.53
C SER A 480 30.55 35.10 -4.81
N SER A 481 31.60 34.28 -4.70
CA SER A 481 32.12 33.44 -5.79
C SER A 481 31.33 32.15 -6.01
N ARG A 482 30.31 31.88 -5.17
CA ARG A 482 29.50 30.65 -5.20
C ARG A 482 28.45 30.75 -6.32
N LYS A 483 28.41 29.74 -7.19
CA LYS A 483 27.36 29.58 -8.22
C LYS A 483 26.28 28.58 -7.76
N LEU A 484 25.00 28.92 -7.90
CA LEU A 484 23.87 28.03 -7.60
C LEU A 484 23.72 26.96 -8.69
N ARG A 485 23.58 25.69 -8.30
CA ARG A 485 23.31 24.59 -9.24
C ARG A 485 21.81 24.46 -9.50
N ILE A 486 21.43 24.37 -10.76
CA ILE A 486 20.04 24.09 -11.16
C ILE A 486 19.95 22.79 -11.96
N GLY A 487 18.76 22.18 -11.99
CA GLY A 487 18.43 21.09 -12.89
C GLY A 487 16.94 20.81 -12.98
N SER A 488 16.56 19.83 -13.80
CA SER A 488 15.15 19.39 -13.95
C SER A 488 15.07 17.89 -14.25
N VAL A 489 14.21 17.18 -13.54
CA VAL A 489 13.89 15.76 -13.76
C VAL A 489 13.16 15.55 -15.09
N LYS A 490 12.50 16.59 -15.61
CA LYS A 490 11.71 16.49 -16.84
C LYS A 490 12.57 16.16 -18.06
N SER A 491 13.87 16.48 -18.02
CA SER A 491 14.80 16.00 -19.07
C SER A 491 14.91 14.46 -19.13
N ASN A 492 14.70 13.77 -18.01
CA ASN A 492 14.80 12.31 -17.91
C ASN A 492 13.46 11.61 -18.16
N LEU A 493 12.38 12.19 -17.61
CA LEU A 493 11.06 11.56 -17.54
C LEU A 493 9.99 12.23 -18.40
N ASN A 494 10.35 13.25 -19.17
CA ASN A 494 9.38 14.19 -19.72
C ASN A 494 8.50 14.83 -18.61
N HIS A 495 7.46 15.56 -19.00
CA HIS A 495 6.57 16.20 -18.04
C HIS A 495 5.51 15.21 -17.57
N THR A 496 5.68 14.65 -16.37
CA THR A 496 4.71 13.72 -15.74
C THR A 496 3.48 14.40 -15.14
N GLU A 497 3.10 15.55 -15.70
CA GLU A 497 1.93 16.39 -15.34
C GLU A 497 1.68 16.48 -13.82
N SER A 498 0.58 15.95 -13.31
CA SER A 498 0.23 15.94 -11.87
C SER A 498 1.37 15.38 -11.00
N THR A 499 2.07 14.33 -11.45
CA THR A 499 3.17 13.67 -10.72
C THR A 499 4.49 14.44 -10.80
N SER A 500 4.62 15.44 -11.66
CA SER A 500 5.91 16.10 -11.95
C SER A 500 6.56 16.76 -10.74
N GLY A 501 5.74 17.34 -9.86
CA GLY A 501 6.17 17.94 -8.61
C GLY A 501 6.84 16.94 -7.67
N LEU A 502 6.16 15.83 -7.37
CA LEU A 502 6.74 14.75 -6.55
C LEU A 502 7.92 14.06 -7.24
N ALA A 503 7.96 13.95 -8.57
CA ALA A 503 9.13 13.42 -9.27
C ALA A 503 10.39 14.26 -9.01
N GLY A 504 10.26 15.60 -9.05
CA GLY A 504 11.34 16.53 -8.70
C GLY A 504 11.71 16.46 -7.22
N LEU A 505 10.71 16.41 -6.33
CA LEU A 505 10.92 16.25 -4.89
C LEU A 505 11.70 14.97 -4.56
N ILE A 506 11.32 13.84 -5.15
CA ILE A 506 11.96 12.54 -4.94
C ILE A 506 13.40 12.55 -5.47
N LYS A 507 13.63 13.12 -6.67
CA LYS A 507 14.99 13.30 -7.19
C LYS A 507 15.87 14.07 -6.19
N ALA A 508 15.40 15.22 -5.71
CA ALA A 508 16.14 16.04 -4.73
C ALA A 508 16.37 15.30 -3.40
N ALA A 509 15.35 14.60 -2.88
CA ALA A 509 15.47 13.80 -1.65
C ALA A 509 16.50 12.67 -1.78
N LEU A 510 16.49 11.96 -2.92
CA LEU A 510 17.47 10.90 -3.20
C LEU A 510 18.88 11.47 -3.37
N MET A 511 19.05 12.62 -4.04
CA MET A 511 20.34 13.29 -4.16
C MET A 511 20.92 13.69 -2.80
N ILE A 512 20.08 14.20 -1.89
CA ILE A 512 20.48 14.53 -0.51
C ILE A 512 20.90 13.25 0.23
N LYS A 513 20.07 12.20 0.20
CA LYS A 513 20.32 10.91 0.89
C LYS A 513 21.61 10.24 0.41
N ASN A 514 21.82 10.19 -0.91
CA ASN A 514 22.98 9.58 -1.56
C ASN A 514 24.17 10.54 -1.70
N LYS A 515 24.03 11.80 -1.23
CA LYS A 515 25.09 12.82 -1.21
C LYS A 515 25.73 13.03 -2.59
N THR A 516 24.90 13.02 -3.64
CA THR A 516 25.35 12.99 -5.04
C THR A 516 24.44 13.87 -5.91
N PHE A 517 25.05 14.73 -6.72
CA PHE A 517 24.38 15.46 -7.80
C PHE A 517 24.25 14.57 -9.04
N VAL A 518 23.07 14.60 -9.67
CA VAL A 518 22.77 13.85 -10.91
C VAL A 518 22.54 14.83 -12.08
N PRO A 519 22.87 14.43 -13.32
CA PRO A 519 22.83 15.32 -14.47
C PRO A 519 21.40 15.65 -14.93
N THR A 520 21.21 16.89 -15.37
CA THR A 520 20.14 17.30 -16.30
C THR A 520 20.61 16.96 -17.71
N ILE A 521 19.76 16.30 -18.49
CA ILE A 521 20.14 15.71 -19.77
C ILE A 521 19.43 16.39 -20.95
N ASN A 522 19.70 15.92 -22.17
CA ASN A 522 19.15 16.48 -23.42
C ASN A 522 19.51 17.95 -23.70
N VAL A 523 20.58 18.45 -23.08
CA VAL A 523 21.15 19.78 -23.38
C VAL A 523 22.29 19.64 -24.37
N LYS A 524 22.06 20.10 -25.60
CA LYS A 524 23.07 20.18 -26.68
C LYS A 524 23.75 21.54 -26.68
N VAL A 525 22.95 22.61 -26.59
CA VAL A 525 23.41 23.99 -26.57
C VAL A 525 22.60 24.73 -25.52
N LEU A 526 23.25 25.23 -24.48
CA LEU A 526 22.59 26.05 -23.46
C LEU A 526 21.91 27.25 -24.10
N ASN A 527 20.67 27.53 -23.70
CA ASN A 527 19.93 28.67 -24.21
C ASN A 527 20.60 29.98 -23.76
N PRO A 528 21.16 30.80 -24.68
CA PRO A 528 21.89 32.02 -24.32
C PRO A 528 20.98 33.06 -23.65
N LYS A 529 19.66 33.01 -23.88
CA LYS A 529 18.68 33.90 -23.24
C LYS A 529 18.59 33.69 -21.72
N LEU A 530 19.03 32.54 -21.21
CA LEU A 530 19.03 32.24 -19.78
C LEU A 530 20.07 33.07 -19.03
N LYS A 531 21.18 33.45 -19.68
CA LYS A 531 22.28 34.23 -19.07
C LYS A 531 22.76 33.65 -17.73
N LEU A 532 22.93 32.33 -17.67
CA LEU A 532 23.19 31.60 -16.42
C LEU A 532 24.46 32.11 -15.71
N GLU A 533 25.54 32.32 -16.45
CA GLU A 533 26.80 32.79 -15.88
C GLU A 533 26.70 34.21 -15.30
N GLU A 534 26.09 35.16 -16.03
CA GLU A 534 25.82 36.53 -15.55
C GLU A 534 24.98 36.53 -14.27
N LYS A 535 24.15 35.50 -14.08
CA LYS A 535 23.25 35.32 -12.93
C LYS A 535 23.83 34.46 -11.81
N GLY A 536 25.12 34.08 -11.87
CA GLY A 536 25.73 33.22 -10.85
C GLY A 536 25.09 31.83 -10.76
N ILE A 537 24.55 31.31 -11.86
CA ILE A 537 23.90 30.00 -11.93
C ILE A 537 24.71 29.05 -12.83
N ILE A 538 24.76 27.77 -12.47
CA ILE A 538 25.30 26.70 -13.30
C ILE A 538 24.29 25.56 -13.46
N LEU A 539 24.23 24.98 -14.65
CA LEU A 539 23.43 23.78 -14.90
C LEU A 539 24.21 22.53 -14.46
N GLN A 540 23.59 21.67 -13.66
CA GLN A 540 24.17 20.38 -13.30
C GLN A 540 24.09 19.42 -14.50
N GLN A 541 25.19 19.21 -15.22
CA GLN A 541 25.24 18.38 -16.44
C GLN A 541 26.00 17.06 -16.26
N THR A 542 26.68 16.90 -15.13
CA THR A 542 27.54 15.75 -14.81
C THR A 542 27.11 15.12 -13.49
N ARG A 543 27.49 13.86 -13.26
CA ARG A 543 27.36 13.23 -11.94
C ARG A 543 28.53 13.67 -11.05
N GLU A 544 28.24 14.18 -9.86
CA GLU A 544 29.26 14.70 -8.94
C GLU A 544 28.92 14.39 -7.48
N SER A 545 29.92 14.20 -6.62
CA SER A 545 29.66 14.10 -5.18
C SER A 545 29.21 15.46 -4.64
N TRP A 546 28.11 15.48 -3.88
CA TRP A 546 27.61 16.67 -3.20
C TRP A 546 28.38 16.89 -1.91
N LYS A 547 29.57 17.47 -2.02
CA LYS A 547 30.43 17.81 -0.87
C LYS A 547 29.91 19.09 -0.20
N THR A 548 29.89 19.13 1.13
CA THR A 548 29.57 20.32 1.91
C THR A 548 30.78 20.79 2.71
N GLU A 549 30.83 22.08 3.05
CA GLU A 549 31.79 22.61 4.02
C GLU A 549 31.54 21.97 5.40
N LYS A 550 32.60 21.77 6.20
CA LYS A 550 32.52 21.01 7.46
C LYS A 550 31.35 21.46 8.33
N GLY A 551 30.32 20.60 8.43
CA GLY A 551 29.17 20.77 9.32
C GLY A 551 27.92 21.42 8.71
N LYS A 552 27.96 21.95 7.47
CA LYS A 552 26.76 22.50 6.81
C LYS A 552 25.88 21.38 6.21
N PRO A 553 24.56 21.38 6.47
CA PRO A 553 23.65 20.41 5.87
C PRO A 553 23.45 20.70 4.38
N ARG A 554 23.22 19.66 3.57
CA ARG A 554 22.83 19.85 2.16
C ARG A 554 21.43 20.44 2.07
N ILE A 555 21.24 21.46 1.25
CA ILE A 555 19.94 22.12 1.07
C ILE A 555 19.57 22.20 -0.40
N ALA A 556 18.33 21.81 -0.70
CA ALA A 556 17.75 21.88 -2.03
C ALA A 556 16.44 22.68 -2.04
N ALA A 557 16.17 23.36 -3.14
CA ALA A 557 14.87 23.96 -3.43
C ALA A 557 14.17 23.20 -4.55
N VAL A 558 12.84 23.14 -4.54
CA VAL A 558 12.03 22.44 -5.56
C VAL A 558 10.85 23.31 -5.99
N ASN A 559 10.68 23.50 -7.29
CA ASN A 559 9.53 24.18 -7.89
C ASN A 559 8.56 23.21 -8.58
N SER A 560 7.27 23.53 -8.53
CA SER A 560 6.31 23.05 -9.53
C SER A 560 5.24 24.09 -9.83
N PHE A 561 4.99 24.35 -11.11
CA PHE A 561 4.11 25.40 -11.59
C PHE A 561 3.02 24.82 -12.49
N GLY A 562 1.76 25.05 -12.14
CA GLY A 562 0.62 24.69 -12.97
C GLY A 562 0.45 25.68 -14.11
N PHE A 563 0.08 25.21 -15.30
CA PHE A 563 -0.09 26.10 -16.46
C PHE A 563 -1.18 27.18 -16.28
N GLY A 564 -2.07 27.05 -15.29
CA GLY A 564 -3.01 28.10 -14.89
C GLY A 564 -2.44 29.14 -13.92
N GLY A 565 -1.15 29.07 -13.61
CA GLY A 565 -0.44 30.00 -12.72
C GLY A 565 -0.43 29.60 -11.24
N SER A 566 -0.81 28.37 -10.87
CA SER A 566 -0.72 27.89 -9.47
C SER A 566 0.69 27.36 -9.17
N ASN A 567 1.43 28.06 -8.32
CA ASN A 567 2.84 27.77 -8.06
C ASN A 567 3.04 27.18 -6.68
N VAL A 568 3.97 26.22 -6.56
CA VAL A 568 4.40 25.65 -5.28
C VAL A 568 5.93 25.61 -5.22
N HIS A 569 6.47 25.95 -4.06
CA HIS A 569 7.91 25.98 -3.78
C HIS A 569 8.22 25.30 -2.44
N VAL A 570 9.29 24.51 -2.40
CA VAL A 570 9.68 23.68 -1.24
C VAL A 570 11.17 23.83 -0.95
N ILE A 571 11.54 23.94 0.33
CA ILE A 571 12.93 23.89 0.80
C ILE A 571 13.16 22.58 1.56
N LEU A 572 14.14 21.80 1.11
CA LEU A 572 14.58 20.53 1.67
C LEU A 572 15.96 20.65 2.33
N ARG A 573 16.16 19.93 3.42
CA ARG A 573 17.44 19.85 4.13
C ARG A 573 17.83 18.41 4.45
N GLU A 574 19.13 18.13 4.45
CA GLU A 574 19.70 16.90 5.02
C GLU A 574 19.22 16.67 6.45
N ALA A 575 18.75 15.45 6.73
CA ALA A 575 18.33 15.07 8.07
C ALA A 575 19.51 15.10 9.04
N THR A 576 19.29 15.59 10.26
CA THR A 576 20.37 15.68 11.24
C THR A 576 20.78 14.27 11.67
N ALA A 577 22.07 13.94 11.55
CA ALA A 577 22.55 12.61 11.93
C ALA A 577 22.33 12.38 13.43
N THR A 578 21.51 11.39 13.78
CA THR A 578 21.35 10.97 15.18
C THR A 578 22.67 10.38 15.67
N PRO A 579 23.28 10.92 16.76
CA PRO A 579 24.51 10.36 17.32
C PRO A 579 24.37 8.86 17.51
N SER A 580 25.28 8.08 16.93
CA SER A 580 25.40 6.67 17.27
C SER A 580 25.96 6.58 18.68
N PHE A 581 25.10 6.34 19.67
CA PHE A 581 25.58 5.91 20.97
C PHE A 581 26.30 4.58 20.77
N GLN A 582 27.61 4.55 21.04
CA GLN A 582 28.35 3.31 21.16
C GLN A 582 27.85 2.61 22.42
N VAL A 583 26.82 1.79 22.26
CA VAL A 583 26.40 0.84 23.30
C VAL A 583 27.32 -0.37 23.17
N GLU A 584 27.74 -0.95 24.30
CA GLU A 584 28.56 -2.16 24.30
C GLU A 584 27.92 -3.25 23.42
N ASN A 585 28.69 -3.76 22.47
CA ASN A 585 28.23 -4.77 21.52
C ASN A 585 27.95 -6.09 22.25
N PHE A 586 26.68 -6.46 22.38
CA PHE A 586 26.30 -7.82 22.77
C PHE A 586 26.47 -8.74 21.57
N LYS A 587 27.53 -9.55 21.58
CA LYS A 587 27.81 -10.48 20.49
C LYS A 587 26.81 -11.64 20.51
N ARG A 588 25.81 -11.60 19.63
CA ARG A 588 24.80 -12.67 19.51
C ARG A 588 25.23 -13.76 18.53
N LYS A 589 25.03 -15.00 18.96
CA LYS A 589 25.44 -16.18 18.19
C LYS A 589 24.43 -16.58 17.11
N ASN A 590 23.13 -16.35 17.34
CA ASN A 590 22.05 -16.66 16.41
C ASN A 590 21.01 -15.53 16.41
N ASN A 591 20.32 -15.38 15.28
CA ASN A 591 19.29 -14.38 15.04
C ASN A 591 18.00 -15.04 14.53
N VAL A 592 16.89 -14.31 14.58
CA VAL A 592 15.61 -14.71 13.99
C VAL A 592 15.13 -13.62 13.05
N LEU A 593 14.89 -13.99 11.80
CA LEU A 593 14.17 -13.14 10.85
C LEU A 593 12.77 -13.71 10.57
N THR A 594 11.84 -12.82 10.25
CA THR A 594 10.47 -13.17 9.88
C THR A 594 10.07 -12.52 8.57
N ILE A 595 9.20 -13.16 7.81
CA ILE A 595 8.51 -12.56 6.67
C ILE A 595 7.06 -13.03 6.64
N THR A 596 6.16 -12.16 6.18
CA THR A 596 4.72 -12.48 6.12
C THR A 596 4.11 -12.06 4.78
N ALA A 597 3.01 -12.71 4.41
CA ALA A 597 2.22 -12.32 3.25
C ALA A 597 0.73 -12.71 3.40
N ARG A 598 -0.13 -12.15 2.56
CA ARG A 598 -1.57 -12.47 2.53
C ARG A 598 -1.90 -13.81 1.87
N SER A 599 -0.96 -14.42 1.16
CA SER A 599 -1.11 -15.74 0.55
C SER A 599 0.21 -16.51 0.59
N LEU A 600 0.14 -17.84 0.52
CA LEU A 600 1.33 -18.70 0.41
C LEU A 600 2.16 -18.39 -0.85
N GLU A 601 1.50 -18.08 -1.97
CA GLU A 601 2.20 -17.75 -3.22
C GLU A 601 3.04 -16.47 -3.07
N ALA A 602 2.46 -15.41 -2.49
CA ALA A 602 3.15 -14.15 -2.23
C ALA A 602 4.31 -14.37 -1.24
N LEU A 603 4.11 -15.20 -0.21
CA LEU A 603 5.15 -15.55 0.75
C LEU A 603 6.33 -16.26 0.05
N LYS A 604 6.07 -17.25 -0.81
CA LYS A 604 7.13 -17.93 -1.58
C LYS A 604 7.88 -16.95 -2.49
N LYS A 605 7.19 -16.03 -3.17
CA LYS A 605 7.84 -14.97 -3.98
C LYS A 605 8.73 -14.06 -3.13
N LEU A 606 8.22 -13.63 -1.96
CA LEU A 606 8.95 -12.80 -1.01
C LEU A 606 10.19 -13.54 -0.46
N SER A 607 10.07 -14.83 -0.14
CA SER A 607 11.19 -15.67 0.28
C SER A 607 12.30 -15.73 -0.78
N ARG A 608 11.97 -15.91 -2.07
CA ARG A 608 12.98 -15.87 -3.15
C ARG A 608 13.63 -14.50 -3.30
N LEU A 609 12.85 -13.44 -3.12
CA LEU A 609 13.34 -12.06 -3.22
C LEU A 609 14.36 -11.78 -2.10
N TYR A 610 14.02 -12.09 -0.85
CA TYR A 610 14.93 -11.93 0.28
C TYR A 610 16.12 -12.89 0.21
N SER A 611 15.95 -14.13 -0.24
CA SER A 611 17.07 -15.06 -0.44
C SER A 611 18.13 -14.47 -1.37
N ARG A 612 17.71 -13.94 -2.54
CA ARG A 612 18.59 -13.27 -3.51
C ARG A 612 19.18 -11.98 -2.94
N TRP A 613 18.36 -11.13 -2.34
CA TRP A 613 18.85 -9.87 -1.77
C TRP A 613 19.91 -10.08 -0.67
N ILE A 614 19.75 -11.10 0.19
CA ILE A 614 20.76 -11.47 1.19
C ILE A 614 22.06 -11.95 0.51
N LYS A 615 21.97 -12.73 -0.59
CA LYS A 615 23.16 -13.17 -1.35
C LYS A 615 23.89 -11.98 -1.97
N ASP A 616 23.15 -11.06 -2.58
CA ASP A 616 23.69 -9.90 -3.30
C ASP A 616 24.36 -8.86 -2.37
N ASN A 617 23.98 -8.85 -1.08
CA ASN A 617 24.51 -7.91 -0.08
C ASN A 617 25.44 -8.58 0.94
N ALA A 618 25.89 -9.81 0.70
CA ALA A 618 26.65 -10.60 1.68
C ALA A 618 27.95 -9.92 2.18
N GLU A 619 28.61 -9.12 1.33
CA GLU A 619 29.84 -8.39 1.68
C GLU A 619 29.60 -7.24 2.68
N GLU A 620 28.41 -6.63 2.67
CA GLU A 620 28.04 -5.53 3.57
C GLU A 620 27.40 -6.01 4.88
N MET A 621 27.03 -7.30 4.95
CA MET A 621 26.32 -7.92 6.08
C MET A 621 27.23 -8.25 7.27
N ASN A 622 27.72 -7.22 7.95
CA ASN A 622 28.33 -7.38 9.28
C ASN A 622 27.26 -7.64 10.36
N GLU A 623 27.71 -7.95 11.59
CA GLU A 623 26.81 -8.25 12.73
C GLU A 623 25.75 -7.15 12.96
N HIS A 624 26.11 -5.87 12.85
CA HIS A 624 25.19 -4.75 13.05
C HIS A 624 24.13 -4.65 11.93
N PHE A 625 24.52 -4.91 10.68
CA PHE A 625 23.56 -4.94 9.57
C PHE A 625 22.54 -6.08 9.75
N VAL A 626 22.98 -7.24 10.22
CA VAL A 626 22.10 -8.39 10.50
C VAL A 626 21.10 -8.05 11.61
N GLU A 627 21.55 -7.39 12.68
CA GLU A 627 20.64 -6.92 13.73
C GLU A 627 19.61 -5.93 13.19
N ASN A 628 20.04 -4.94 12.41
CA ASN A 628 19.16 -3.96 11.79
C ASN A 628 18.16 -4.62 10.83
N LEU A 629 18.58 -5.62 10.06
CA LEU A 629 17.68 -6.39 9.19
C LEU A 629 16.62 -7.14 9.99
N CYS A 630 17.03 -7.86 11.04
CA CYS A 630 16.10 -8.62 11.87
C CYS A 630 15.13 -7.69 12.61
N PHE A 631 15.58 -6.52 13.07
CA PHE A 631 14.70 -5.48 13.62
C PHE A 631 13.71 -4.97 12.57
N SER A 632 14.19 -4.67 11.36
CA SER A 632 13.36 -4.13 10.28
C SER A 632 12.26 -5.11 9.85
N LEU A 633 12.58 -6.39 9.76
CA LEU A 633 11.63 -7.42 9.35
C LEU A 633 10.65 -7.79 10.47
N ASN A 634 11.10 -7.82 11.72
CA ASN A 634 10.28 -8.32 12.81
C ASN A 634 9.42 -7.23 13.46
N GLU A 635 9.90 -5.99 13.53
CA GLU A 635 9.22 -4.88 14.21
C GLU A 635 8.65 -3.84 13.24
N ARG A 636 9.20 -3.73 12.02
CA ARG A 636 8.90 -2.64 11.08
C ARG A 636 8.17 -3.11 9.80
N ARG A 637 7.57 -4.30 9.84
CA ARG A 637 6.75 -4.89 8.76
C ARG A 637 5.38 -5.34 9.28
N SER A 638 4.34 -5.10 8.48
CA SER A 638 2.97 -5.54 8.74
C SER A 638 2.89 -7.06 8.89
N GLN A 639 1.92 -7.55 9.66
CA GLN A 639 1.85 -8.96 10.05
C GLN A 639 0.64 -9.64 9.41
N TYR A 640 0.89 -10.46 8.38
CA TYR A 640 -0.16 -11.18 7.66
C TYR A 640 -0.34 -12.64 8.10
N PRO A 641 -1.42 -13.32 7.66
CA PRO A 641 -1.73 -14.69 8.09
C PRO A 641 -0.67 -15.72 7.71
N HIS A 642 -0.07 -15.65 6.52
CA HIS A 642 1.00 -16.58 6.15
C HIS A 642 2.32 -16.06 6.69
N ARG A 643 2.90 -16.79 7.64
CA ARG A 643 4.10 -16.37 8.37
C ARG A 643 5.22 -17.39 8.19
N LEU A 644 6.42 -16.90 7.92
CA LEU A 644 7.66 -17.67 7.91
C LEU A 644 8.64 -17.08 8.91
N ALA A 645 9.30 -17.93 9.69
CA ALA A 645 10.38 -17.54 10.59
C ALA A 645 11.57 -18.47 10.46
N VAL A 646 12.77 -17.89 10.48
CA VAL A 646 14.04 -18.60 10.29
C VAL A 646 14.99 -18.19 11.41
N ALA A 647 15.43 -19.15 12.21
CA ALA A 647 16.56 -18.99 13.12
C ALA A 647 17.87 -19.36 12.40
N PHE A 648 18.87 -18.49 12.46
CA PHE A 648 20.12 -18.66 11.71
C PHE A 648 21.32 -18.12 12.50
N GLY A 649 22.50 -18.69 12.24
CA GLY A 649 23.76 -18.10 12.70
C GLY A 649 24.27 -17.08 11.68
N PRO A 650 25.01 -17.52 10.64
CA PRO A 650 25.45 -16.64 9.55
C PRO A 650 24.33 -16.35 8.53
N PRO A 651 24.33 -15.18 7.86
CA PRO A 651 23.29 -14.79 6.90
C PRO A 651 23.07 -15.76 5.74
N PHE A 652 24.10 -16.50 5.32
CA PHE A 652 23.97 -17.49 4.25
C PHE A 652 22.98 -18.62 4.61
N GLU A 653 22.90 -19.00 5.89
CA GLU A 653 21.93 -20.02 6.36
C GLU A 653 20.49 -19.53 6.21
N ALA A 654 20.25 -18.25 6.51
CA ALA A 654 18.96 -17.60 6.30
C ALA A 654 18.57 -17.62 4.82
N SER A 655 19.47 -17.17 3.94
CA SER A 655 19.23 -17.16 2.50
C SER A 655 18.88 -18.57 1.95
N LYS A 656 19.63 -19.60 2.37
CA LYS A 656 19.38 -20.99 1.96
C LYS A 656 18.03 -21.52 2.48
N SER A 657 17.66 -21.18 3.71
CA SER A 657 16.38 -21.62 4.30
C SER A 657 15.19 -20.96 3.60
N LEU A 658 15.32 -19.69 3.24
CA LEU A 658 14.31 -18.96 2.44
C LEU A 658 14.15 -19.55 1.03
N GLU A 659 15.27 -19.89 0.39
CA GLU A 659 15.28 -20.56 -0.94
C GLU A 659 14.61 -21.93 -0.87
N ALA A 660 15.01 -22.76 0.10
CA ALA A 660 14.45 -24.10 0.28
C ALA A 660 12.93 -24.07 0.52
N PHE A 661 12.43 -23.13 1.34
CA PHE A 661 10.98 -22.94 1.52
C PHE A 661 10.29 -22.49 0.22
N ALA A 662 10.89 -21.53 -0.48
CA ALA A 662 10.28 -20.99 -1.68
C ALA A 662 10.13 -22.04 -2.79
N ASP A 663 11.14 -22.89 -2.93
CA ASP A 663 11.21 -23.95 -3.94
C ASP A 663 10.59 -25.28 -3.47
N ASP A 664 10.03 -25.31 -2.26
CA ASP A 664 9.42 -26.50 -1.66
C ASP A 664 10.38 -27.71 -1.60
N SER A 665 11.65 -27.41 -1.32
CA SER A 665 12.72 -28.40 -1.28
C SER A 665 12.52 -29.36 -0.11
N ALA A 666 12.71 -30.67 -0.33
CA ALA A 666 12.52 -31.67 0.71
C ALA A 666 13.30 -31.36 2.00
N GLY A 667 12.58 -31.26 3.13
CA GLY A 667 13.16 -31.04 4.46
C GLY A 667 13.36 -29.58 4.86
N TRP A 668 12.80 -28.61 4.14
CA TRP A 668 12.83 -27.19 4.52
C TRP A 668 12.21 -26.93 5.90
N GLU A 669 11.29 -27.78 6.37
CA GLU A 669 10.62 -27.68 7.67
C GLU A 669 11.57 -27.85 8.86
N LYS A 670 12.79 -28.36 8.61
CA LYS A 670 13.84 -28.48 9.62
C LYS A 670 14.60 -27.18 9.85
N THR A 671 14.59 -26.27 8.87
CA THR A 671 15.39 -25.04 8.88
C THR A 671 14.54 -23.77 8.92
N ALA A 672 13.24 -23.88 8.64
CA ALA A 672 12.29 -22.78 8.73
C ALA A 672 10.97 -23.24 9.36
N SER A 673 10.24 -22.30 9.97
CA SER A 673 8.91 -22.53 10.55
C SER A 673 7.90 -21.75 9.72
N TYR A 674 6.85 -22.41 9.26
CA TYR A 674 5.75 -21.82 8.49
C TYR A 674 4.40 -22.28 9.04
N ALA A 675 3.44 -21.37 9.05
CA ALA A 675 2.03 -21.68 9.18
C ALA A 675 1.16 -20.54 8.62
N GLU A 676 -0.09 -20.88 8.31
CA GLU A 676 -1.17 -19.91 8.09
C GLU A 676 -1.93 -19.72 9.41
N VAL A 677 -1.95 -18.49 9.91
CA VAL A 677 -2.63 -18.14 11.15
C VAL A 677 -4.13 -18.00 10.89
N THR A 678 -4.91 -18.96 11.38
CA THR A 678 -6.37 -19.00 11.24
C THR A 678 -7.12 -18.61 12.53
N SER A 679 -6.43 -18.56 13.67
CA SER A 679 -7.01 -18.14 14.95
C SER A 679 -5.96 -17.45 15.82
N SER A 680 -6.42 -16.61 16.75
CA SER A 680 -5.57 -15.85 17.67
C SER A 680 -5.70 -16.33 19.12
N ASP A 681 -5.78 -17.65 19.34
CA ASP A 681 -5.76 -18.18 20.71
C ASP A 681 -4.40 -17.86 21.36
N ARG A 682 -4.43 -17.35 22.59
CA ARG A 682 -3.25 -16.90 23.34
C ARG A 682 -2.98 -17.76 24.57
N LYS A 683 -3.77 -18.80 24.81
CA LYS A 683 -3.65 -19.65 26.00
C LYS A 683 -2.51 -20.65 25.87
N LEU A 684 -1.33 -20.26 26.33
CA LEU A 684 -0.16 -21.14 26.40
C LEU A 684 -0.14 -21.97 27.68
N VAL A 685 0.18 -23.25 27.56
CA VAL A 685 0.44 -24.13 28.71
C VAL A 685 1.92 -24.41 28.81
N PHE A 686 2.49 -24.29 30.01
CA PHE A 686 3.85 -24.78 30.26
C PHE A 686 3.76 -26.19 30.85
N MET A 687 4.24 -27.16 30.09
CA MET A 687 4.27 -28.57 30.45
C MET A 687 5.68 -28.98 30.82
N PHE A 688 5.88 -29.42 32.05
CA PHE A 688 7.21 -29.73 32.60
C PHE A 688 7.49 -31.24 32.56
N GLY A 689 8.59 -31.61 31.91
CA GLY A 689 9.06 -33.00 31.81
C GLY A 689 9.48 -33.62 33.16
N GLY A 690 9.45 -34.94 33.25
CA GLY A 690 9.91 -35.70 34.41
C GLY A 690 11.39 -36.10 34.34
N GLN A 691 11.79 -36.89 35.33
CA GLN A 691 13.13 -37.49 35.42
C GLN A 691 13.38 -38.52 34.31
N GLY A 692 14.64 -38.70 33.91
CA GLY A 692 15.09 -39.65 32.89
C GLY A 692 15.37 -39.00 31.54
N SER A 693 15.15 -37.69 31.43
CA SER A 693 15.40 -36.88 30.23
C SER A 693 16.69 -36.06 30.31
N GLN A 694 17.45 -36.16 31.41
CA GLN A 694 18.71 -35.46 31.61
C GLN A 694 19.84 -36.03 30.75
N TRP A 695 20.76 -35.17 30.32
CA TRP A 695 21.93 -35.54 29.52
C TRP A 695 23.04 -34.49 29.70
N TYR A 696 24.29 -34.89 29.47
CA TYR A 696 25.44 -33.98 29.56
C TYR A 696 25.23 -32.79 28.61
N ALA A 697 25.53 -31.55 29.00
CA ALA A 697 25.32 -30.35 28.19
C ALA A 697 23.86 -29.89 27.96
N MET A 698 22.87 -30.42 28.68
CA MET A 698 21.52 -29.86 28.65
C MET A 698 21.52 -28.37 29.05
N GLY A 699 20.96 -27.50 28.21
CA GLY A 699 20.91 -26.05 28.45
C GLY A 699 22.24 -25.28 28.34
N ARG A 700 23.36 -25.96 28.03
CA ARG A 700 24.70 -25.34 27.98
C ARG A 700 24.77 -24.11 27.08
N GLN A 701 24.29 -24.22 25.84
CA GLN A 701 24.41 -23.10 24.90
C GLN A 701 23.47 -21.94 25.27
N LEU A 702 22.33 -22.23 25.92
CA LEU A 702 21.46 -21.18 26.45
C LEU A 702 22.15 -20.44 27.60
N MET A 703 22.88 -21.14 28.47
CA MET A 703 23.68 -20.49 29.52
C MET A 703 24.81 -19.61 28.96
N GLU A 704 25.41 -20.02 27.83
CA GLU A 704 26.42 -19.23 27.12
C GLU A 704 25.82 -17.98 26.45
N CYS A 705 24.66 -18.11 25.79
CA CYS A 705 24.10 -17.08 24.91
C CYS A 705 23.09 -16.15 25.60
N GLU A 706 22.37 -16.62 26.62
CA GLU A 706 21.20 -15.93 27.17
C GLU A 706 21.40 -15.56 28.65
N THR A 707 21.47 -14.26 28.92
CA THR A 707 21.74 -13.73 30.27
C THR A 707 20.66 -14.14 31.27
N ALA A 708 19.36 -14.02 30.93
CA ALA A 708 18.27 -14.41 31.82
C ALA A 708 18.29 -15.90 32.17
N PHE A 709 18.71 -16.76 31.23
CA PHE A 709 18.88 -18.19 31.48
C PHE A 709 20.05 -18.44 32.44
N ARG A 710 21.19 -17.80 32.18
CA ARG A 710 22.38 -17.91 33.03
C ARG A 710 22.13 -17.43 34.46
N GLU A 711 21.50 -16.27 34.64
CA GLU A 711 21.16 -15.71 35.96
C GLU A 711 20.20 -16.62 36.74
N ALA A 712 19.25 -17.27 36.05
CA ALA A 712 18.36 -18.22 36.68
C ALA A 712 19.09 -19.50 37.13
N ILE A 713 20.07 -20.00 36.37
CA ILE A 713 20.94 -21.10 36.80
C ILE A 713 21.80 -20.68 38.01
N LEU A 714 22.43 -19.50 37.96
CA LEU A 714 23.22 -18.95 39.07
C LEU A 714 22.38 -18.80 40.35
N THR A 715 21.11 -18.40 40.21
CA THR A 715 20.17 -18.31 41.34
C THR A 715 19.99 -19.67 42.00
N VAL A 716 19.75 -20.72 41.20
CA VAL A 716 19.59 -22.08 41.73
C VAL A 716 20.90 -22.61 42.32
N SER A 717 22.04 -22.32 41.70
CA SER A 717 23.35 -22.73 42.22
C SER A 717 23.71 -22.07 43.54
N ASN A 718 23.47 -20.77 43.68
CA ASN A 718 23.67 -20.07 44.96
C ASN A 718 22.79 -20.68 46.06
N LEU A 719 21.53 -21.01 45.74
CA LEU A 719 20.63 -21.69 46.68
C LEU A 719 21.13 -23.10 47.04
N LEU A 720 21.70 -23.85 46.10
CA LEU A 720 22.33 -25.15 46.38
C LEU A 720 23.50 -24.99 47.35
N ARG A 721 24.39 -24.02 47.10
CA ARG A 721 25.54 -23.73 47.99
C ARG A 721 25.08 -23.35 49.39
N ASP A 722 24.07 -22.48 49.51
CA ASP A 722 23.51 -22.05 50.79
C ASP A 722 22.86 -23.20 51.57
N MET A 723 22.43 -24.26 50.87
CA MET A 723 21.94 -25.51 51.46
C MET A 723 23.06 -26.51 51.79
N GLY A 724 24.33 -26.11 51.71
CA GLY A 724 25.49 -26.91 52.11
C GLY A 724 25.96 -27.93 51.07
N GLN A 725 25.57 -27.76 49.81
CA GLN A 725 25.99 -28.64 48.72
C GLN A 725 27.46 -28.39 48.34
N THR A 726 28.23 -29.47 48.14
CA THR A 726 29.67 -29.41 47.85
C THR A 726 30.01 -29.46 46.35
N TRP A 727 29.01 -29.69 45.51
CA TRP A 727 29.13 -29.74 44.04
C TRP A 727 28.56 -28.47 43.42
N SER A 728 29.04 -28.14 42.22
CA SER A 728 28.68 -26.94 41.46
C SER A 728 27.77 -27.31 40.29
N LEU A 729 26.59 -26.68 40.23
CA LEU A 729 25.61 -26.95 39.17
C LEU A 729 26.11 -26.49 37.81
N GLU A 730 26.75 -25.33 37.76
CA GLU A 730 27.33 -24.74 36.55
C GLU A 730 28.41 -25.67 35.99
N ASP A 731 29.30 -26.17 36.86
CA ASP A 731 30.38 -27.05 36.43
C ASP A 731 29.84 -28.37 35.87
N GLU A 732 28.80 -28.96 36.48
CA GLU A 732 28.17 -30.18 35.98
C GLU A 732 27.45 -29.97 34.64
N LEU A 733 26.80 -28.82 34.42
CA LEU A 733 26.17 -28.48 33.14
C LEU A 733 27.22 -28.19 32.04
N MET A 734 28.40 -27.67 32.42
CA MET A 734 29.53 -27.39 31.52
C MET A 734 30.45 -28.59 31.28
N ALA A 735 30.42 -29.61 32.14
CA ALA A 735 31.30 -30.79 32.07
C ALA A 735 31.19 -31.56 30.75
N PRO A 736 32.30 -32.00 30.14
CA PRO A 736 32.27 -32.91 29.00
C PRO A 736 31.67 -34.29 29.36
N GLU A 737 31.26 -35.05 28.34
CA GLU A 737 30.47 -36.29 28.53
C GLU A 737 31.18 -37.34 29.40
N ASP A 738 32.50 -37.43 29.30
CA ASP A 738 33.35 -38.42 29.96
C ASP A 738 33.49 -38.22 31.48
N ILE A 739 33.27 -37.00 31.98
CA ILE A 739 33.38 -36.68 33.41
C ILE A 739 32.07 -36.23 34.05
N SER A 740 31.02 -35.98 33.26
CA SER A 740 29.75 -35.44 33.77
C SER A 740 29.03 -36.43 34.68
N ARG A 741 28.67 -35.99 35.88
CA ARG A 741 27.91 -36.78 36.86
C ARG A 741 26.40 -36.55 36.77
N ILE A 742 25.93 -35.88 35.72
CA ILE A 742 24.51 -35.49 35.56
C ILE A 742 23.54 -36.67 35.55
N SER A 743 24.03 -37.90 35.38
CA SER A 743 23.24 -39.14 35.44
C SER A 743 22.99 -39.61 36.88
N GLU A 744 23.78 -39.16 37.85
CA GLU A 744 23.60 -39.48 39.27
C GLU A 744 22.32 -38.82 39.77
N ASN A 745 21.42 -39.60 40.38
CA ASN A 745 20.08 -39.15 40.76
C ASN A 745 20.09 -37.89 41.66
N TYR A 746 21.04 -37.84 42.60
CA TYR A 746 21.31 -36.69 43.46
C TYR A 746 21.55 -35.37 42.70
N ILE A 747 22.21 -35.41 41.54
CA ILE A 747 22.53 -34.24 40.69
C ILE A 747 21.47 -34.05 39.60
N ALA A 748 21.01 -35.15 39.01
CA ALA A 748 20.07 -35.18 37.89
C ALA A 748 18.77 -34.41 38.18
N GLN A 749 18.16 -34.62 39.35
CA GLN A 749 16.87 -34.00 39.67
C GLN A 749 17.00 -32.48 39.90
N PRO A 750 17.91 -31.98 40.77
CA PRO A 750 18.13 -30.54 40.91
C PRO A 750 18.54 -29.87 39.59
N ALA A 751 19.40 -30.50 38.80
CA ALA A 751 19.83 -29.92 37.53
C ALA A 751 18.69 -29.86 36.49
N THR A 752 17.83 -30.89 36.43
CA THR A 752 16.64 -30.89 35.56
C THR A 752 15.68 -29.77 35.97
N PHE A 753 15.40 -29.63 37.28
CA PHE A 753 14.59 -28.53 37.80
C PHE A 753 15.20 -27.17 37.45
N ALA A 754 16.51 -27.01 37.63
CA ALA A 754 17.21 -25.76 37.33
C ALA A 754 17.08 -25.35 35.86
N VAL A 755 17.26 -26.29 34.93
CA VAL A 755 17.10 -26.04 33.49
C VAL A 755 15.65 -25.71 33.13
N GLN A 756 14.67 -26.39 33.73
CA GLN A 756 13.25 -26.08 33.53
C GLN A 756 12.88 -24.70 34.04
N TYR A 757 13.37 -24.35 35.23
CA TYR A 757 13.20 -23.03 35.84
C TYR A 757 13.86 -21.95 34.98
N ALA A 758 15.13 -22.13 34.58
CA ALA A 758 15.88 -21.18 33.77
C ALA A 758 15.26 -20.98 32.37
N THR A 759 14.79 -22.04 31.72
CA THR A 759 14.04 -21.94 30.46
C THR A 759 12.78 -21.11 30.65
N THR A 760 12.07 -21.29 31.77
CA THR A 760 10.89 -20.51 32.08
C THR A 760 11.20 -19.04 32.33
N GLN A 761 12.28 -18.74 33.06
CA GLN A 761 12.70 -17.35 33.28
C GLN A 761 13.09 -16.67 31.97
N LEU A 762 13.77 -17.38 31.07
CA LEU A 762 14.06 -16.88 29.72
C LEU A 762 12.77 -16.53 28.96
N LEU A 763 11.81 -17.47 28.88
CA LEU A 763 10.51 -17.22 28.24
C LEU A 763 9.75 -16.04 28.88
N LYS A 764 9.71 -15.96 30.22
CA LYS A 764 9.08 -14.85 30.94
C LYS A 764 9.78 -13.51 30.67
N SER A 765 11.10 -13.51 30.51
CA SER A 765 11.87 -12.30 30.15
C SER A 765 11.47 -11.74 28.79
N TRP A 766 10.96 -12.60 27.90
CA TRP A 766 10.38 -12.24 26.60
C TRP A 766 8.85 -12.10 26.63
N LYS A 767 8.26 -11.95 27.82
CA LYS A 767 6.79 -11.84 28.07
C LYS A 767 5.97 -13.05 27.59
N VAL A 768 6.60 -14.21 27.40
CA VAL A 768 5.88 -15.47 27.14
C VAL A 768 5.47 -16.07 28.49
N HIS A 769 4.20 -15.93 28.83
CA HIS A 769 3.64 -16.37 30.11
C HIS A 769 2.68 -17.56 29.95
N PRO A 770 2.67 -18.52 30.89
CA PRO A 770 1.70 -19.59 30.88
C PRO A 770 0.33 -19.11 31.38
N SER A 771 -0.72 -19.57 30.71
CA SER A 771 -2.10 -19.51 31.16
C SER A 771 -2.49 -20.72 32.03
N ALA A 772 -1.76 -21.82 31.93
CA ALA A 772 -1.84 -22.97 32.85
C ALA A 772 -0.51 -23.72 32.90
N VAL A 773 -0.31 -24.53 33.94
CA VAL A 773 0.86 -25.39 34.08
C VAL A 773 0.48 -26.83 34.38
N ILE A 774 1.31 -27.76 33.93
CA ILE A 774 1.22 -29.19 34.24
C ILE A 774 2.63 -29.77 34.34
N GLY A 775 2.86 -30.69 35.27
CA GLY A 775 4.16 -31.33 35.44
C GLY A 775 4.05 -32.84 35.51
N HIS A 776 5.01 -33.56 34.93
CA HIS A 776 5.09 -35.02 35.04
C HIS A 776 6.12 -35.41 36.10
N SER A 777 5.69 -36.04 37.21
CA SER A 777 6.60 -36.46 38.29
C SER A 777 7.45 -35.28 38.81
N LEU A 778 8.77 -35.29 38.58
CA LEU A 778 9.70 -34.20 38.91
C LEU A 778 9.28 -32.85 38.31
N GLY A 779 8.60 -32.85 37.16
CA GLY A 779 8.14 -31.61 36.52
C GLY A 779 7.10 -30.86 37.36
N GLU A 780 6.40 -31.50 38.31
CA GLU A 780 5.43 -30.79 39.16
C GLU A 780 6.07 -29.75 40.07
N PHE A 781 7.31 -29.97 40.53
CA PHE A 781 8.03 -28.98 41.34
C PHE A 781 8.28 -27.70 40.54
N ALA A 782 8.66 -27.84 39.26
CA ALA A 782 8.80 -26.72 38.34
C ALA A 782 7.45 -26.06 38.04
N ALA A 783 6.39 -26.84 37.80
CA ALA A 783 5.03 -26.31 37.58
C ALA A 783 4.54 -25.47 38.77
N ALA A 784 4.63 -26.00 40.00
CA ALA A 784 4.21 -25.31 41.22
C ALA A 784 5.03 -24.04 41.47
N CYS A 785 6.34 -24.08 41.24
CA CYS A 785 7.23 -22.93 41.34
C CYS A 785 6.86 -21.84 40.33
N VAL A 786 6.63 -22.22 39.07
CA VAL A 786 6.33 -21.28 37.97
C VAL A 786 4.96 -20.64 38.11
N ALA A 787 3.98 -21.39 38.64
CA ALA A 787 2.68 -20.88 39.05
C ALA A 787 2.75 -19.93 40.25
N GLY A 788 3.89 -19.88 40.96
CA GLY A 788 4.06 -19.07 42.16
C GLY A 788 3.37 -19.65 43.39
N ILE A 789 3.02 -20.94 43.36
CA ILE A 789 2.45 -21.65 44.52
C ILE A 789 3.54 -21.85 45.56
N ILE A 790 4.75 -22.25 45.15
CA ILE A 790 5.92 -22.35 46.02
C ILE A 790 7.05 -21.50 45.47
N THR A 791 7.98 -21.10 46.32
CA THR A 791 9.19 -20.36 45.94
C THR A 791 10.23 -21.29 45.31
N VAL A 792 11.19 -20.70 44.60
CA VAL A 792 12.32 -21.45 44.01
C VAL A 792 13.12 -22.18 45.08
N LYS A 793 13.31 -21.56 46.25
CA LYS A 793 14.03 -22.13 47.39
C LYS A 793 13.30 -23.35 47.95
N GLU A 794 11.99 -23.25 48.18
CA GLU A 794 11.17 -24.37 48.67
C GLU A 794 11.15 -25.52 47.66
N ALA A 795 10.94 -25.23 46.36
CA ALA A 795 10.95 -26.23 45.30
C ALA A 795 12.30 -26.96 45.24
N LEU A 796 13.41 -26.23 45.34
CA LEU A 796 14.75 -26.82 45.34
C LEU A 796 15.03 -27.67 46.58
N GLN A 797 14.60 -27.22 47.77
CA GLN A 797 14.69 -28.01 49.00
C GLN A 797 13.94 -29.34 48.88
N LEU A 798 12.73 -29.30 48.31
CA LEU A 798 11.93 -30.49 48.03
C LEU A 798 12.63 -31.44 47.07
N VAL A 799 13.15 -30.91 45.95
CA VAL A 799 13.86 -31.70 44.94
C VAL A 799 15.12 -32.34 45.49
N LEU A 800 15.92 -31.61 46.28
CA LEU A 800 17.11 -32.16 46.95
C LEU A 800 16.75 -33.23 47.99
N THR A 801 15.74 -32.96 48.82
CA THR A 801 15.27 -33.92 49.82
C THR A 801 14.80 -35.20 49.14
N ARG A 802 14.02 -35.06 48.06
CA ARG A 802 13.56 -36.17 47.23
C ARG A 802 14.73 -36.95 46.63
N SER A 803 15.67 -36.29 45.94
CA SER A 803 16.77 -36.98 45.25
C SER A 803 17.68 -37.71 46.24
N THR A 804 18.07 -37.05 47.33
CA THR A 804 18.95 -37.61 48.38
C THR A 804 18.35 -38.83 49.04
N LEU A 805 17.06 -38.78 49.37
CA LEU A 805 16.38 -39.90 50.02
C LEU A 805 16.15 -41.04 49.05
N GLN A 806 15.74 -40.75 47.81
CA GLN A 806 15.57 -41.77 46.78
C GLN A 806 16.85 -42.54 46.50
N ASP A 807 18.03 -41.94 46.73
CA ASP A 807 19.29 -42.65 46.60
C ASP A 807 19.53 -43.72 47.67
N LYS A 808 18.82 -43.65 48.79
CA LYS A 808 18.84 -44.66 49.86
C LYS A 808 17.85 -45.81 49.63
N CYS A 809 17.00 -45.72 48.61
CA CYS A 809 16.09 -46.81 48.24
C CYS A 809 16.87 -48.00 47.63
N PRO A 810 16.27 -49.20 47.59
CA PRO A 810 16.89 -50.35 46.93
C PRO A 810 17.26 -50.06 45.46
N SER A 811 18.44 -50.53 45.04
CA SER A 811 19.00 -50.37 43.68
C SER A 811 18.73 -51.57 42.77
N ASN A 812 17.94 -52.54 43.24
CA ASN A 812 17.48 -53.71 42.49
C ASN A 812 16.09 -53.49 41.83
N GLY A 813 15.70 -52.23 41.66
CA GLY A 813 14.44 -51.86 41.01
C GLY A 813 14.62 -51.57 39.52
N SER A 814 13.54 -51.66 38.76
CA SER A 814 13.49 -51.25 37.35
C SER A 814 12.12 -50.70 37.01
N MET A 815 12.02 -50.06 35.84
CA MET A 815 10.77 -49.55 35.30
C MET A 815 10.63 -49.97 33.83
N ALA A 816 9.41 -50.24 33.38
CA ALA A 816 9.13 -50.53 31.97
C ALA A 816 7.89 -49.78 31.48
N ALA A 817 7.98 -49.20 30.28
CA ALA A 817 6.81 -48.66 29.59
C ALA A 817 6.09 -49.80 28.85
N LEU A 818 4.76 -49.86 28.96
CA LEU A 818 3.88 -50.85 28.34
C LEU A 818 2.83 -50.14 27.48
N GLY A 819 2.62 -50.62 26.26
CA GLY A 819 1.59 -50.17 25.32
C GLY A 819 0.25 -50.86 25.58
N MET A 820 -0.32 -50.72 26.78
CA MET A 820 -1.66 -51.22 27.11
C MET A 820 -2.42 -50.32 28.10
N PRO A 821 -3.76 -50.43 28.18
CA PRO A 821 -4.57 -49.71 29.17
C PRO A 821 -4.26 -50.12 30.61
N GLU A 822 -4.50 -49.19 31.55
CA GLU A 822 -4.26 -49.40 32.99
C GLU A 822 -4.96 -50.66 33.53
N ILE A 823 -6.24 -50.84 33.19
CA ILE A 823 -7.04 -51.98 33.67
C ILE A 823 -6.41 -53.31 33.23
N LYS A 824 -6.04 -53.43 31.94
CA LYS A 824 -5.39 -54.64 31.40
C LYS A 824 -4.02 -54.89 32.02
N ALA A 825 -3.25 -53.83 32.26
CA ALA A 825 -1.97 -53.97 32.95
C ALA A 825 -2.16 -54.50 34.38
N ARG A 826 -3.15 -53.99 35.13
CA ARG A 826 -3.46 -54.49 36.48
C ARG A 826 -3.89 -55.95 36.47
N GLU A 827 -4.78 -56.33 35.57
CA GLU A 827 -5.22 -57.72 35.38
C GLU A 827 -4.04 -58.65 35.03
N MET A 828 -3.15 -58.21 34.14
CA MET A 828 -1.96 -58.97 33.76
C MET A 828 -1.00 -59.16 34.94
N LEU A 829 -0.70 -58.09 35.68
CA LEU A 829 0.14 -58.18 36.87
C LEU A 829 -0.47 -59.12 37.91
N PHE A 830 -1.79 -59.12 38.07
CA PHE A 830 -2.50 -60.01 38.98
C PHE A 830 -2.41 -61.48 38.52
N ASN A 831 -2.72 -61.75 37.24
CA ASN A 831 -2.70 -63.09 36.66
C ASN A 831 -1.31 -63.73 36.69
N LEU A 832 -0.25 -62.93 36.50
CA LEU A 832 1.14 -63.36 36.60
C LEU A 832 1.67 -63.41 38.03
N ARG A 833 0.85 -63.05 39.03
CA ARG A 833 1.23 -62.94 40.45
C ARG A 833 2.38 -61.95 40.71
N LEU A 834 2.48 -60.93 39.88
CA LEU A 834 3.48 -59.86 39.97
C LEU A 834 2.98 -58.62 40.72
N SER A 835 1.69 -58.55 41.10
CA SER A 835 1.12 -57.40 41.81
C SER A 835 1.76 -57.09 43.17
N ALA A 836 2.45 -58.05 43.78
CA ALA A 836 3.16 -57.82 45.05
C ALA A 836 4.51 -57.12 44.85
N THR A 837 5.11 -57.25 43.66
CA THR A 837 6.47 -56.77 43.36
C THR A 837 6.50 -55.65 42.33
N LEU A 838 5.43 -55.47 41.54
CA LEU A 838 5.28 -54.43 40.52
C LEU A 838 4.04 -53.56 40.79
N ASP A 839 4.26 -52.24 40.75
CA ASP A 839 3.21 -51.21 40.78
C ASP A 839 3.07 -50.55 39.40
N ILE A 840 1.89 -49.97 39.13
CA ILE A 840 1.74 -48.99 38.05
C ILE A 840 2.29 -47.65 38.54
N ALA A 841 3.35 -47.17 37.90
CA ALA A 841 4.06 -45.94 38.24
C ALA A 841 3.57 -44.71 37.48
N ALA A 842 3.03 -44.87 36.28
CA ALA A 842 2.46 -43.77 35.50
C ALA A 842 1.37 -44.26 34.54
N VAL A 843 0.37 -43.43 34.32
CA VAL A 843 -0.66 -43.58 33.29
C VAL A 843 -0.48 -42.41 32.33
N ASN A 844 0.27 -42.64 31.25
CA ASN A 844 0.71 -41.59 30.33
C ASN A 844 -0.33 -41.31 29.23
N ASP A 845 -1.06 -42.32 28.77
CA ASP A 845 -2.24 -42.17 27.91
C ASP A 845 -3.20 -43.38 28.13
N ALA A 846 -4.37 -43.41 27.48
CA ALA A 846 -5.38 -44.46 27.69
C ALA A 846 -4.90 -45.89 27.34
N LYS A 847 -3.80 -45.99 26.58
CA LYS A 847 -3.17 -47.23 26.11
C LYS A 847 -1.68 -47.28 26.44
N SER A 848 -1.17 -46.43 27.34
CA SER A 848 0.23 -46.48 27.76
C SER A 848 0.39 -46.25 29.25
N VAL A 849 0.95 -47.25 29.91
CA VAL A 849 1.32 -47.20 31.32
C VAL A 849 2.81 -47.45 31.52
N THR A 850 3.34 -47.03 32.65
CA THR A 850 4.67 -47.40 33.12
C THR A 850 4.51 -48.23 34.37
N VAL A 851 5.15 -49.40 34.40
CA VAL A 851 5.23 -50.26 35.59
C VAL A 851 6.60 -50.11 36.25
N ALA A 852 6.66 -50.22 37.56
CA ALA A 852 7.89 -50.11 38.34
C ALA A 852 7.90 -51.10 39.50
N GLY A 853 9.05 -51.71 39.75
CA GLY A 853 9.22 -52.64 40.87
C GLY A 853 10.52 -53.43 40.75
N GLU A 854 10.54 -54.67 41.21
CA GLU A 854 11.75 -55.50 41.17
C GLU A 854 12.21 -55.79 39.73
N SER A 855 13.52 -55.66 39.47
CA SER A 855 14.09 -55.90 38.14
C SER A 855 13.78 -57.29 37.57
N GLN A 856 13.86 -58.33 38.41
CA GLN A 856 13.54 -59.70 38.00
C GLN A 856 12.07 -59.88 37.62
N SER A 857 11.17 -59.16 38.30
CA SER A 857 9.75 -59.17 37.98
C SER A 857 9.45 -58.44 36.67
N ILE A 858 10.17 -57.35 36.37
CA ILE A 858 10.11 -56.67 35.07
C ILE A 858 10.63 -57.58 33.94
N GLU A 859 11.71 -58.32 34.17
CA GLU A 859 12.23 -59.31 33.22
C GLU A 859 11.22 -60.43 32.95
N ALA A 860 10.61 -60.99 34.00
CA ALA A 860 9.59 -62.02 33.87
C ALA A 860 8.36 -61.51 33.09
N LEU A 861 7.91 -60.29 33.37
CA LEU A 861 6.85 -59.63 32.60
C LEU A 861 7.26 -59.46 31.13
N GLY A 862 8.49 -59.03 30.88
CA GLY A 862 9.05 -58.88 29.53
C GLY A 862 9.13 -60.17 28.74
N GLN A 863 9.56 -61.26 29.38
CA GLN A 863 9.56 -62.61 28.80
C GLN A 863 8.13 -63.06 28.45
N HIS A 864 7.18 -62.85 29.36
CA HIS A 864 5.77 -63.17 29.11
C HIS A 864 5.21 -62.40 27.91
N LEU A 865 5.45 -61.08 27.84
CA LEU A 865 5.00 -60.24 26.73
C LEU A 865 5.63 -60.68 25.40
N SER A 866 6.91 -61.01 25.41
CA SER A 866 7.64 -61.47 24.22
C SER A 866 7.13 -62.82 23.69
N MET A 867 6.62 -63.68 24.57
CA MET A 867 6.09 -65.00 24.19
C MET A 867 4.61 -64.97 23.83
N ASN A 868 3.78 -64.26 24.59
CA ASN A 868 2.31 -64.38 24.57
C ASN A 868 1.59 -63.14 24.02
N ALA A 869 2.28 -62.02 23.85
CA ALA A 869 1.69 -60.75 23.43
C ALA A 869 2.67 -59.94 22.55
N ARG A 870 3.16 -60.57 21.47
CA ARG A 870 4.22 -60.02 20.59
C ARG A 870 3.92 -58.64 20.01
N ASP A 871 2.63 -58.30 19.86
CA ASP A 871 2.18 -57.03 19.31
C ASP A 871 2.11 -55.90 20.37
N VAL A 872 2.32 -56.22 21.65
CA VAL A 872 2.34 -55.24 22.73
C VAL A 872 3.71 -54.59 22.80
N PHE A 873 3.76 -53.29 22.56
CA PHE A 873 4.97 -52.50 22.80
C PHE A 873 5.37 -52.59 24.29
N TRP A 874 6.63 -52.93 24.56
CA TRP A 874 7.20 -52.76 25.88
C TRP A 874 8.68 -52.39 25.80
N ARG A 875 9.15 -51.62 26.79
CA ARG A 875 10.56 -51.20 26.87
C ARG A 875 10.98 -50.92 28.30
N VAL A 876 12.08 -51.55 28.74
CA VAL A 876 12.75 -51.22 30.01
C VAL A 876 13.34 -49.81 29.93
N LEU A 877 13.12 -49.02 30.97
CA LEU A 877 13.63 -47.66 31.09
C LEU A 877 14.99 -47.68 31.77
N GLY A 878 15.87 -46.74 31.39
CA GLY A 878 17.25 -46.65 31.89
C GLY A 878 17.35 -46.16 33.32
N THR A 879 16.85 -46.93 34.29
CA THR A 879 16.96 -46.66 35.72
C THR A 879 17.08 -47.97 36.50
N ASN A 880 17.88 -47.95 37.56
CA ASN A 880 18.03 -49.04 38.53
C ASN A 880 17.16 -48.82 39.79
N ARG A 881 16.18 -47.90 39.71
CA ARG A 881 15.26 -47.59 40.81
C ARG A 881 13.82 -47.64 40.31
N ALA A 882 12.94 -48.20 41.13
CA ALA A 882 11.51 -48.31 40.85
C ALA A 882 10.75 -47.10 41.42
N PHE A 883 10.80 -45.95 40.74
CA PHE A 883 10.07 -44.75 41.17
C PHE A 883 8.54 -44.97 41.14
N HIS A 884 7.80 -44.22 41.98
CA HIS A 884 6.34 -44.30 42.07
C HIS A 884 5.81 -45.72 42.39
N SER A 885 6.57 -46.45 43.21
CA SER A 885 6.24 -47.81 43.64
C SER A 885 6.45 -48.01 45.14
N SER A 886 6.08 -49.19 45.64
CA SER A 886 6.34 -49.65 47.01
C SER A 886 7.81 -49.56 47.41
N HIS A 887 8.75 -49.55 46.44
CA HIS A 887 10.18 -49.36 46.70
C HIS A 887 10.52 -47.98 47.28
N MET A 888 9.60 -47.01 47.20
CA MET A 888 9.77 -45.71 47.84
C MET A 888 9.33 -45.72 49.31
N GLU A 889 8.52 -46.69 49.77
CA GLU A 889 7.98 -46.69 51.14
C GLU A 889 9.05 -46.60 52.26
N PRO A 890 10.26 -47.20 52.14
CA PRO A 890 11.31 -47.07 53.15
C PRO A 890 11.71 -45.62 53.47
N ILE A 891 11.55 -44.71 52.51
CA ILE A 891 11.92 -43.31 52.67
C ILE A 891 10.78 -42.42 53.16
N LYS A 892 9.57 -42.95 53.42
CA LYS A 892 8.42 -42.19 53.90
C LYS A 892 8.70 -41.44 55.21
N LYS A 893 9.14 -42.17 56.24
CA LYS A 893 9.45 -41.59 57.56
C LYS A 893 10.61 -40.58 57.47
N PRO A 894 11.75 -40.89 56.82
CA PRO A 894 12.80 -39.91 56.56
C PRO A 894 12.31 -38.67 55.81
N PHE A 895 11.47 -38.84 54.78
CA PHE A 895 10.92 -37.74 53.99
C PHE A 895 10.02 -36.85 54.86
N GLN A 896 9.08 -37.42 55.60
CA GLN A 896 8.23 -36.67 56.52
C GLN A 896 9.03 -35.94 57.61
N ALA A 897 10.14 -36.52 58.08
CA ALA A 897 11.03 -35.85 59.03
C ALA A 897 11.74 -34.65 58.38
N ALA A 898 12.28 -34.81 57.17
CA ALA A 898 12.90 -33.72 56.40
C ALA A 898 11.88 -32.63 56.03
N MET A 899 10.63 -33.00 55.75
CA MET A 899 9.56 -32.05 55.46
C MET A 899 9.22 -31.12 56.63
N LYS A 900 9.57 -31.49 57.87
CA LYS A 900 9.39 -30.58 59.03
C LYS A 900 10.36 -29.40 59.02
N SER A 901 11.54 -29.55 58.40
CA SER A 901 12.52 -28.46 58.25
C SER A 901 12.30 -27.64 56.97
N VAL A 902 11.56 -28.17 56.01
CA VAL A 902 11.10 -27.42 54.83
C VAL A 902 9.85 -26.61 55.22
N GLN A 903 10.03 -25.32 55.52
CA GLN A 903 8.92 -24.40 55.79
C GLN A 903 8.17 -24.11 54.49
N LEU A 904 7.28 -25.01 54.06
CA LEU A 904 6.42 -24.78 52.90
C LEU A 904 5.32 -23.78 53.24
N ASN A 905 5.19 -22.73 52.43
CA ASN A 905 4.10 -21.77 52.50
C ASN A 905 3.37 -21.65 51.14
N PRO A 906 2.56 -22.65 50.74
CA PRO A 906 1.90 -22.64 49.45
C PRO A 906 0.95 -21.44 49.28
N GLN A 907 1.17 -20.65 48.24
CA GLN A 907 0.40 -19.45 47.93
C GLN A 907 -0.78 -19.75 47.00
N LEU A 908 -1.77 -18.86 47.01
CA LEU A 908 -2.82 -18.84 45.99
C LEU A 908 -2.23 -18.35 44.66
N SER A 909 -2.39 -19.17 43.62
CA SER A 909 -1.92 -18.86 42.26
C SER A 909 -3.06 -18.40 41.36
N LYS A 910 -2.79 -17.40 40.51
CA LYS A 910 -3.69 -17.03 39.39
C LYS A 910 -3.54 -17.96 38.18
N ILE A 911 -2.46 -18.74 38.13
CA ILE A 911 -2.15 -19.70 37.07
C ILE A 911 -2.62 -21.08 37.55
N PRO A 912 -3.65 -21.69 36.93
CA PRO A 912 -4.12 -23.02 37.32
C PRO A 912 -3.03 -24.07 37.08
N MET A 913 -2.88 -24.96 38.07
CA MET A 913 -1.99 -26.12 38.01
C MET A 913 -2.82 -27.40 37.89
N TYR A 914 -2.61 -28.14 36.81
CA TYR A 914 -3.16 -29.48 36.63
C TYR A 914 -2.19 -30.48 37.26
N SER A 915 -2.62 -31.09 38.36
CA SER A 915 -1.82 -32.05 39.12
C SER A 915 -1.86 -33.41 38.43
N THR A 916 -0.68 -34.03 38.28
CA THR A 916 -0.57 -35.42 37.88
C THR A 916 -0.54 -36.37 39.08
N VAL A 917 -0.60 -35.86 40.31
CA VAL A 917 -0.88 -36.69 41.51
C VAL A 917 -2.37 -36.97 41.62
N GLU A 918 -3.21 -35.93 41.51
CA GLU A 918 -4.67 -36.07 41.61
C GLU A 918 -5.32 -36.41 40.25
N GLY A 919 -4.71 -35.97 39.14
CA GLY A 919 -5.29 -36.15 37.79
C GLY A 919 -6.30 -35.07 37.40
N GLU A 920 -6.36 -33.97 38.15
CA GLU A 920 -7.27 -32.83 37.96
C GLU A 920 -6.60 -31.51 38.38
N VAL A 921 -7.34 -30.39 38.31
CA VAL A 921 -6.85 -29.08 38.76
C VAL A 921 -6.81 -29.03 40.30
N VAL A 922 -5.72 -28.53 40.86
CA VAL A 922 -5.54 -28.46 42.33
C VAL A 922 -5.41 -27.02 42.82
N SER A 923 -5.89 -26.80 44.05
CA SER A 923 -5.63 -25.54 44.78
C SER A 923 -4.21 -25.57 45.35
N GLY A 924 -3.52 -24.43 45.29
CA GLY A 924 -2.17 -24.28 45.83
C GLY A 924 -2.03 -24.73 47.30
N GLN A 925 -3.08 -24.53 48.10
CA GLN A 925 -3.12 -24.93 49.52
C GLN A 925 -3.05 -26.45 49.75
N GLN A 926 -3.33 -27.26 48.73
CA GLN A 926 -3.26 -28.72 48.82
C GLN A 926 -1.83 -29.26 48.71
N LEU A 927 -0.85 -28.44 48.25
CA LEU A 927 0.54 -28.85 48.02
C LEU A 927 1.37 -28.89 49.33
N ASN A 928 0.87 -29.64 50.32
CA ASN A 928 1.50 -29.86 51.61
C ASN A 928 2.47 -31.06 51.60
N SER A 929 3.03 -31.40 52.77
CA SER A 929 3.95 -32.54 52.90
C SER A 929 3.37 -33.88 52.44
N ASP A 930 2.07 -34.11 52.62
CA ASP A 930 1.42 -35.36 52.17
C ASP A 930 1.32 -35.40 50.64
N TYR A 931 0.94 -34.29 50.01
CA TYR A 931 0.91 -34.18 48.55
C TYR A 931 2.27 -34.52 47.94
N TRP A 932 3.37 -33.96 48.44
CA TRP A 932 4.70 -34.23 47.90
C TRP A 932 5.18 -35.66 48.18
N TRP A 933 4.73 -36.28 49.28
CA TRP A 933 4.95 -37.70 49.51
C TRP A 933 4.21 -38.55 48.46
N ARG A 934 2.94 -38.22 48.19
CA ARG A 934 2.16 -38.88 47.12
C ARG A 934 2.77 -38.67 45.74
N ASN A 935 3.35 -37.50 45.45
CA ASN A 935 4.14 -37.27 44.23
C ASN A 935 5.38 -38.18 44.10
N ILE A 936 5.92 -38.70 45.21
CA ILE A 936 7.05 -39.66 45.19
C ILE A 936 6.56 -41.11 45.05
N ARG A 937 5.44 -41.44 45.69
CA ARG A 937 4.97 -42.82 45.88
C ARG A 937 3.88 -43.25 44.91
N CYS A 938 2.92 -42.38 44.60
CA CYS A 938 1.71 -42.73 43.86
C CYS A 938 1.92 -42.65 42.35
N PRO A 939 1.06 -43.31 41.56
CA PRO A 939 1.17 -43.29 40.10
C PRO A 939 0.97 -41.88 39.53
N VAL A 940 1.76 -41.50 38.53
CA VAL A 940 1.58 -40.25 37.78
C VAL A 940 0.35 -40.36 36.86
N ARG A 941 -0.73 -39.65 37.18
CA ARG A 941 -2.02 -39.56 36.46
C ARG A 941 -2.00 -38.56 35.29
N PHE A 942 -0.97 -38.63 34.45
CA PHE A 942 -0.78 -37.68 33.34
C PHE A 942 -1.94 -37.68 32.34
N TYR A 943 -2.47 -38.86 31.97
CA TYR A 943 -3.63 -38.96 31.08
C TYR A 943 -4.85 -38.16 31.59
N SER A 944 -5.21 -38.36 32.86
CA SER A 944 -6.35 -37.68 33.48
C SER A 944 -6.16 -36.16 33.53
N ALA A 945 -4.98 -35.70 33.98
CA ALA A 945 -4.68 -34.28 34.09
C ALA A 945 -4.68 -33.59 32.71
N MET A 946 -4.04 -34.19 31.71
CA MET A 946 -4.00 -33.67 30.34
C MET A 946 -5.40 -33.67 29.70
N LYS A 947 -6.22 -34.70 29.94
CA LYS A 947 -7.61 -34.74 29.47
C LYS A 947 -8.43 -33.56 29.99
N HIS A 948 -8.36 -33.26 31.29
CA HIS A 948 -9.03 -32.10 31.86
C HIS A 948 -8.50 -30.78 31.27
N LEU A 949 -7.19 -30.67 31.12
CA LEU A 949 -6.55 -29.50 30.50
C LEU A 949 -7.03 -29.26 29.06
N LEU A 950 -7.10 -30.30 28.23
CA LEU A 950 -7.61 -30.19 26.87
C LEU A 950 -9.11 -29.84 26.85
N ARG A 951 -9.90 -30.41 27.76
CA ARG A 951 -11.33 -30.11 27.91
C ARG A 951 -11.59 -28.63 28.25
N ASP A 952 -10.70 -28.01 29.01
CA ASP A 952 -10.78 -26.59 29.37
C ASP A 952 -10.32 -25.65 28.24
N GLY A 953 -10.02 -26.21 27.06
CA GLY A 953 -9.77 -25.48 25.82
C GLY A 953 -8.31 -25.07 25.60
N TYR A 954 -7.36 -25.61 26.36
CA TYR A 954 -5.94 -25.35 26.15
C TYR A 954 -5.38 -26.15 24.97
N LYS A 955 -4.95 -25.48 23.91
CA LYS A 955 -4.45 -26.13 22.68
C LYS A 955 -2.96 -25.93 22.42
N GLN A 956 -2.35 -24.88 22.97
CA GLN A 956 -0.96 -24.53 22.69
C GLN A 956 -0.11 -24.87 23.90
N ILE A 957 0.82 -25.82 23.74
CA ILE A 957 1.60 -26.37 24.86
C ILE A 957 3.08 -26.21 24.56
N ILE A 958 3.84 -25.63 25.49
CA ILE A 958 5.30 -25.60 25.49
C ILE A 958 5.79 -26.69 26.44
N GLU A 959 6.45 -27.70 25.89
CA GLU A 959 7.15 -28.73 26.67
C GLU A 959 8.51 -28.19 27.13
N ILE A 960 8.58 -27.84 28.41
CA ILE A 960 9.80 -27.41 29.10
C ILE A 960 10.43 -28.64 29.75
N SER A 961 11.38 -29.23 29.02
CA SER A 961 12.10 -30.43 29.45
C SER A 961 13.55 -30.39 28.98
N THR A 962 14.42 -31.17 29.62
CA THR A 962 15.82 -31.32 29.17
C THR A 962 15.91 -32.15 27.89
N GLN A 963 14.90 -32.99 27.61
CA GLN A 963 14.68 -33.66 26.34
C GLN A 963 13.18 -33.93 26.14
N PRO A 964 12.62 -33.68 24.93
CA PRO A 964 11.19 -33.80 24.69
C PRO A 964 10.74 -35.26 24.56
N ILE A 965 9.80 -35.64 25.42
CA ILE A 965 9.24 -37.00 25.54
C ILE A 965 7.70 -36.93 25.59
N LEU A 966 7.13 -35.91 26.22
CA LEU A 966 5.70 -35.85 26.55
C LEU A 966 4.81 -35.50 25.35
N ALA A 967 5.33 -34.79 24.35
CA ALA A 967 4.59 -34.44 23.13
C ALA A 967 3.91 -35.65 22.44
N HIS A 968 4.54 -36.84 22.50
CA HIS A 968 3.95 -38.07 21.97
C HIS A 968 2.65 -38.44 22.69
N TYR A 969 2.66 -38.41 24.03
CA TYR A 969 1.49 -38.75 24.84
C TYR A 969 0.35 -37.76 24.62
N VAL A 970 0.64 -36.46 24.58
CA VAL A 970 -0.37 -35.44 24.28
C VAL A 970 -1.07 -35.71 22.94
N LYS A 971 -0.31 -36.09 21.90
CA LYS A 971 -0.88 -36.47 20.60
C LYS A 971 -1.77 -37.71 20.70
N GLN A 972 -1.37 -38.73 21.46
CA GLN A 972 -2.19 -39.93 21.66
C GLN A 972 -3.49 -39.62 22.41
N ILE A 973 -3.41 -38.80 23.47
CA ILE A 973 -4.58 -38.40 24.26
C ILE A 973 -5.58 -37.65 23.38
N ALA A 974 -5.12 -36.71 22.55
CA ALA A 974 -6.00 -35.99 21.63
C ALA A 974 -6.73 -36.92 20.64
N LEU A 975 -6.05 -37.97 20.15
CA LEU A 975 -6.68 -38.99 19.31
C LEU A 975 -7.69 -39.85 20.08
N GLN A 976 -7.37 -40.20 21.33
CA GLN A 976 -8.21 -41.04 22.19
C GLN A 976 -9.48 -40.30 22.65
N GLU A 977 -9.40 -38.98 22.83
CA GLU A 977 -10.53 -38.11 23.18
C GLU A 977 -11.34 -37.65 21.94
N ASN A 978 -11.06 -38.19 20.76
CA ASN A 978 -11.73 -37.89 19.49
C ASN A 978 -11.78 -36.40 19.15
N LEU A 979 -10.72 -35.64 19.49
CA LEU A 979 -10.63 -34.22 19.14
C LEU A 979 -10.55 -34.03 17.63
N THR A 980 -11.31 -33.07 17.12
CA THR A 980 -11.24 -32.65 15.71
C THR A 980 -9.85 -32.09 15.40
N GLU A 981 -9.47 -31.98 14.12
CA GLU A 981 -8.15 -31.44 13.75
C GLU A 981 -7.91 -30.02 14.28
N GLN A 982 -8.98 -29.22 14.41
CA GLN A 982 -8.95 -27.86 14.94
C GLN A 982 -8.84 -27.81 16.49
N GLU A 983 -9.15 -28.91 17.15
CA GLU A 983 -9.05 -29.07 18.61
C GLU A 983 -7.77 -29.76 19.04
N ARG A 984 -7.04 -30.38 18.11
CA ARG A 984 -5.79 -31.07 18.43
C ARG A 984 -4.76 -30.09 18.99
N PRO A 985 -4.14 -30.42 20.13
CA PRO A 985 -3.11 -29.58 20.73
C PRO A 985 -1.84 -29.59 19.88
N VAL A 986 -1.18 -28.45 19.84
CA VAL A 986 0.16 -28.28 19.26
C VAL A 986 1.16 -28.21 20.39
N VAL A 987 2.12 -29.14 20.39
CA VAL A 987 3.20 -29.19 21.38
C VAL A 987 4.50 -28.71 20.77
N VAL A 988 5.12 -27.75 21.44
CA VAL A 988 6.39 -27.13 21.06
C VAL A 988 7.44 -27.49 22.10
N ALA A 989 8.54 -28.10 21.68
CA ALA A 989 9.63 -28.50 22.59
C ALA A 989 10.71 -27.42 22.67
N THR A 990 11.12 -27.07 23.90
CA THR A 990 12.15 -26.05 24.10
C THR A 990 13.55 -26.54 23.72
N LEU A 991 14.02 -27.61 24.36
CA LEU A 991 15.34 -28.17 24.10
C LEU A 991 15.28 -29.32 23.10
N PRO A 992 16.30 -29.48 22.24
CA PRO A 992 16.37 -30.60 21.31
C PRO A 992 16.70 -31.93 22.01
N ARG A 993 16.52 -33.04 21.29
CA ARG A 993 16.99 -34.37 21.75
C ARG A 993 18.53 -34.40 21.80
N LYS A 994 19.10 -35.23 22.68
CA LYS A 994 20.57 -35.48 22.84
C LYS A 994 21.36 -35.66 21.53
N ARG A 995 20.74 -36.10 20.44
CA ARG A 995 21.38 -36.31 19.13
C ARG A 995 21.69 -35.01 18.36
N VAL A 996 21.16 -33.87 18.77
CA VAL A 996 21.46 -32.58 18.15
C VAL A 996 22.83 -32.10 18.65
N PRO A 997 23.73 -31.64 17.76
CA PRO A 997 25.03 -31.10 18.18
C PRO A 997 24.86 -29.97 19.22
N ILE A 998 25.69 -29.99 20.27
CA ILE A 998 25.61 -29.02 21.38
C ILE A 998 25.68 -27.57 20.88
N LYS A 999 26.49 -27.30 19.85
CA LYS A 999 26.66 -25.97 19.25
C LYS A 999 25.40 -25.44 18.54
N GLU A 1000 24.40 -26.27 18.31
CA GLU A 1000 23.13 -25.94 17.64
C GLU A 1000 21.95 -25.82 18.61
N GLN A 1001 22.14 -26.14 19.89
CA GLN A 1001 21.08 -26.15 20.90
C GLN A 1001 20.31 -24.81 21.01
N HIS A 1002 21.01 -23.66 20.99
CA HIS A 1002 20.40 -22.34 21.03
C HIS A 1002 19.61 -22.05 19.74
N LYS A 1003 20.18 -22.35 18.57
CA LYS A 1003 19.49 -22.17 17.28
C LYS A 1003 18.22 -23.03 17.21
N CYS A 1004 18.32 -24.29 17.64
CA CYS A 1004 17.17 -25.19 17.75
C CYS A 1004 16.13 -24.69 18.75
N PHE A 1005 16.53 -24.09 19.88
CA PHE A 1005 15.59 -23.51 20.83
C PHE A 1005 14.80 -22.36 20.20
N LEU A 1006 15.47 -21.42 19.52
CA LEU A 1006 14.83 -20.32 18.78
C LEU A 1006 13.89 -20.86 17.70
N GLN A 1007 14.37 -21.82 16.89
CA GLN A 1007 13.62 -22.40 15.78
C GLN A 1007 12.38 -23.18 16.24
N ASN A 1008 12.55 -24.08 17.21
CA ASN A 1008 11.47 -24.94 17.66
C ASN A 1008 10.48 -24.17 18.51
N THR A 1009 10.93 -23.20 19.30
CA THR A 1009 10.10 -22.46 20.26
C THR A 1009 9.59 -21.16 19.67
N ILE A 1010 10.47 -20.18 19.50
CA ILE A 1010 10.07 -18.80 19.20
C ILE A 1010 9.55 -18.66 17.77
N CYS A 1011 10.26 -19.21 16.78
CA CYS A 1011 9.80 -19.21 15.39
C CYS A 1011 8.45 -19.93 15.26
N ARG A 1012 8.23 -21.01 16.01
CA ARG A 1012 6.96 -21.78 15.98
C ARG A 1012 5.81 -21.04 16.68
N LEU A 1013 6.05 -20.42 17.83
CA LEU A 1013 5.06 -19.58 18.50
C LEU A 1013 4.61 -18.43 17.59
N TYR A 1014 5.57 -17.74 16.97
CA TYR A 1014 5.29 -16.66 16.03
C TYR A 1014 4.41 -17.09 14.86
N THR A 1015 4.75 -18.21 14.20
CA THR A 1015 3.98 -18.71 13.05
C THR A 1015 2.63 -19.27 13.44
N MET A 1016 2.47 -19.75 14.68
CA MET A 1016 1.16 -20.11 15.24
C MET A 1016 0.27 -18.91 15.58
N GLY A 1017 0.76 -17.68 15.44
CA GLY A 1017 -0.01 -16.46 15.71
C GLY A 1017 0.22 -15.84 17.08
N PHE A 1018 1.12 -16.40 17.91
CA PHE A 1018 1.42 -15.85 19.23
C PHE A 1018 2.16 -14.50 19.10
N PRO A 1019 1.80 -13.47 19.87
CA PRO A 1019 2.51 -12.19 19.85
C PRO A 1019 3.89 -12.33 20.49
N VAL A 1020 4.94 -12.16 19.68
CA VAL A 1020 6.34 -12.16 20.13
C VAL A 1020 6.83 -10.71 20.20
N ASP A 1021 7.42 -10.33 21.34
CA ASP A 1021 8.09 -9.05 21.52
C ASP A 1021 9.54 -9.19 21.02
N TRP A 1022 9.80 -8.86 19.75
CA TRP A 1022 11.12 -9.08 19.16
C TRP A 1022 12.16 -8.12 19.70
N THR A 1023 11.77 -6.96 20.22
CA THR A 1023 12.68 -6.08 20.93
C THR A 1023 13.33 -6.77 22.13
N LEU A 1024 12.60 -7.65 22.83
CA LEU A 1024 13.11 -8.44 23.97
C LEU A 1024 13.85 -9.70 23.53
N VAL A 1025 13.30 -10.43 22.54
CA VAL A 1025 13.95 -11.64 22.01
C VAL A 1025 15.29 -11.33 21.36
N GLN A 1026 15.35 -10.21 20.63
CA GLN A 1026 16.60 -9.75 20.07
C GLN A 1026 17.41 -9.03 21.17
N GLY A 1027 16.86 -8.03 21.86
CA GLY A 1027 17.60 -7.32 22.91
C GLY A 1027 18.62 -6.31 22.37
N SER A 1028 18.52 -5.89 21.10
CA SER A 1028 19.32 -4.78 20.57
C SER A 1028 18.53 -3.48 20.65
N GLN A 1029 18.80 -2.67 21.67
CA GLN A 1029 18.22 -1.33 21.80
C GLN A 1029 18.79 -0.34 20.77
N SER A 1030 19.95 -0.66 20.21
CA SER A 1030 20.67 0.14 19.22
C SER A 1030 20.29 -0.20 17.78
N ALA A 1031 19.56 -1.30 17.53
CA ALA A 1031 19.09 -1.66 16.21
C ALA A 1031 18.23 -0.55 15.59
N ARG A 1032 18.45 -0.31 14.30
CA ARG A 1032 17.78 0.73 13.51
C ARG A 1032 17.10 0.09 12.32
N PHE A 1033 16.03 0.73 11.86
CA PHE A 1033 15.39 0.35 10.62
C PHE A 1033 16.35 0.53 9.46
N ILE A 1034 16.42 -0.46 8.58
CA ILE A 1034 17.07 -0.40 7.28
C ILE A 1034 16.04 -0.73 6.20
N ARG A 1035 16.13 0.00 5.09
CA ARG A 1035 15.30 -0.27 3.92
C ARG A 1035 15.70 -1.60 3.30
N SER A 1036 14.70 -2.44 3.08
CA SER A 1036 14.83 -3.75 2.44
C SER A 1036 13.74 -3.89 1.35
N PRO A 1037 13.78 -4.95 0.51
CA PRO A 1037 12.78 -5.12 -0.53
C PRO A 1037 11.33 -5.03 -0.01
N THR A 1038 10.44 -4.52 -0.87
CA THR A 1038 9.00 -4.44 -0.61
C THR A 1038 8.30 -5.74 -1.02
N SER A 1039 7.07 -5.92 -0.55
CA SER A 1039 6.22 -7.07 -0.86
C SER A 1039 5.99 -7.18 -2.39
N PRO A 1040 6.15 -8.38 -2.99
CA PRO A 1040 5.85 -8.59 -4.40
C PRO A 1040 4.34 -8.69 -4.64
N TRP A 1041 3.89 -8.18 -5.78
CA TRP A 1041 2.49 -8.23 -6.19
C TRP A 1041 2.13 -9.54 -6.91
N LEU A 1042 0.94 -10.07 -6.64
CA LEU A 1042 0.32 -11.14 -7.43
C LEU A 1042 -0.53 -10.52 -8.53
N GLU A 1043 0.13 -10.20 -9.64
CA GLU A 1043 -0.44 -9.43 -10.74
C GLU A 1043 -1.51 -10.22 -11.51
N ASN A 1044 -2.72 -9.65 -11.58
CA ASN A 1044 -3.75 -10.02 -12.54
C ASN A 1044 -3.94 -8.85 -13.52
N SER A 1045 -4.22 -9.14 -14.80
CA SER A 1045 -4.58 -8.11 -15.78
C SER A 1045 -6.04 -7.69 -15.61
N PHE A 1046 -6.30 -6.38 -15.67
CA PHE A 1046 -7.63 -5.81 -15.69
C PHE A 1046 -7.77 -4.71 -16.74
N TRP A 1047 -8.76 -4.88 -17.61
CA TRP A 1047 -9.18 -3.85 -18.57
C TRP A 1047 -10.69 -3.94 -18.83
N TYR A 1048 -11.35 -2.80 -19.07
CA TYR A 1048 -12.81 -2.77 -19.22
C TYR A 1048 -13.36 -3.62 -20.38
N ARG A 1049 -12.56 -3.88 -21.44
CA ARG A 1049 -12.96 -4.68 -22.62
C ARG A 1049 -12.70 -6.19 -22.51
N GLU A 1050 -12.27 -6.70 -21.36
CA GLU A 1050 -11.92 -8.13 -21.23
C GLU A 1050 -13.12 -9.09 -21.15
N GLN A 1051 -14.35 -8.59 -21.00
CA GLN A 1051 -15.58 -9.39 -21.09
C GLN A 1051 -16.30 -9.08 -22.41
N PRO A 1052 -16.95 -10.07 -23.05
CA PRO A 1052 -17.88 -9.78 -24.14
C PRO A 1052 -18.97 -8.83 -23.61
N PRO A 1053 -19.34 -7.78 -24.37
CA PRO A 1053 -20.38 -6.87 -23.94
C PRO A 1053 -21.65 -7.66 -23.61
N GLN A 1054 -22.24 -7.41 -22.44
CA GLN A 1054 -23.57 -7.97 -22.14
C GLN A 1054 -24.55 -7.48 -23.20
N SER A 1055 -25.52 -8.33 -23.57
CA SER A 1055 -26.56 -8.00 -24.54
C SER A 1055 -27.31 -6.74 -24.10
N THR A 1056 -26.90 -5.60 -24.61
CA THR A 1056 -27.56 -4.32 -24.37
C THR A 1056 -28.88 -4.32 -25.12
N VAL A 1057 -29.99 -4.06 -24.41
CA VAL A 1057 -31.21 -3.62 -25.07
C VAL A 1057 -30.87 -2.32 -25.78
N HIS A 1058 -30.90 -2.31 -27.11
CA HIS A 1058 -30.58 -1.11 -27.87
C HIS A 1058 -31.45 0.06 -27.39
N PRO A 1059 -30.89 1.28 -27.25
CA PRO A 1059 -31.70 2.47 -27.12
C PRO A 1059 -32.75 2.49 -28.24
N ILE A 1060 -33.95 3.00 -27.95
CA ILE A 1060 -35.06 3.10 -28.90
C ILE A 1060 -34.69 4.10 -30.02
N SER A 1061 -33.78 3.74 -30.93
CA SER A 1061 -33.53 4.38 -32.24
C SER A 1061 -32.32 3.86 -33.05
N SER A 1062 -31.40 3.03 -32.52
CA SER A 1062 -30.16 2.75 -33.25
C SER A 1062 -30.24 1.49 -34.15
N LYS A 1063 -30.57 1.66 -35.43
CA LYS A 1063 -30.23 0.65 -36.46
C LYS A 1063 -28.75 0.80 -36.84
N GLU A 1064 -28.04 -0.33 -36.80
CA GLU A 1064 -26.60 -0.49 -36.93
C GLU A 1064 -26.10 -0.38 -38.39
N THR A 1065 -24.94 0.24 -38.61
CA THR A 1065 -24.13 0.08 -39.83
C THR A 1065 -22.68 -0.24 -39.45
N LEU A 1066 -22.32 -1.53 -39.56
CA LEU A 1066 -20.97 -2.07 -39.33
C LEU A 1066 -20.09 -1.90 -40.58
N TRP A 1067 -18.81 -1.64 -40.32
CA TRP A 1067 -17.79 -1.13 -41.26
C TRP A 1067 -17.27 -2.15 -42.28
N LYS A 1068 -17.18 -1.75 -43.56
CA LYS A 1068 -16.26 -2.29 -44.59
C LYS A 1068 -15.23 -1.20 -44.95
N PRO A 1069 -13.99 -1.54 -45.37
CA PRO A 1069 -13.04 -0.55 -45.85
C PRO A 1069 -13.50 -0.01 -47.21
N THR A 1070 -14.03 1.19 -47.21
CA THR A 1070 -14.41 1.97 -48.38
C THR A 1070 -13.17 2.63 -49.02
N HIS A 1071 -13.31 3.02 -50.30
CA HIS A 1071 -12.30 3.75 -51.08
C HIS A 1071 -11.66 4.91 -50.27
N PRO A 1072 -10.39 5.31 -50.45
CA PRO A 1072 -9.73 6.35 -49.65
C PRO A 1072 -10.47 7.70 -49.56
N TYR A 1073 -11.30 8.03 -50.55
CA TYR A 1073 -12.16 9.22 -50.55
C TYR A 1073 -13.56 9.02 -49.98
N LEU A 1074 -13.91 7.81 -49.55
CA LEU A 1074 -15.16 7.44 -48.91
C LEU A 1074 -14.81 6.93 -47.52
N ALA A 1075 -14.78 7.78 -46.50
CA ALA A 1075 -14.33 7.38 -45.16
C ALA A 1075 -15.50 6.95 -44.26
N GLN A 1076 -16.62 7.69 -44.27
CA GLN A 1076 -17.74 7.45 -43.36
C GLN A 1076 -19.10 7.59 -44.06
N VAL A 1077 -19.92 6.53 -44.02
CA VAL A 1077 -21.34 6.57 -44.46
C VAL A 1077 -22.18 7.20 -43.34
N LYS A 1078 -22.87 8.30 -43.61
CA LYS A 1078 -23.62 9.06 -42.58
C LYS A 1078 -25.13 8.81 -42.63
N MET A 1079 -25.68 8.58 -43.82
CA MET A 1079 -27.12 8.41 -44.08
C MET A 1079 -27.36 7.48 -45.28
N THR A 1080 -28.20 6.47 -45.10
CA THR A 1080 -28.87 5.71 -46.16
C THR A 1080 -30.37 5.78 -45.88
N ASP A 1081 -31.09 6.68 -46.56
CA ASP A 1081 -32.54 6.70 -46.48
C ASP A 1081 -33.10 5.72 -47.52
N LEU A 1082 -33.56 4.57 -47.03
CA LEU A 1082 -34.04 3.43 -47.81
C LEU A 1082 -35.16 3.78 -48.81
N TYR A 1083 -35.86 4.92 -48.62
CA TYR A 1083 -36.97 5.33 -49.47
C TYR A 1083 -36.66 6.48 -50.42
N SER A 1084 -35.60 7.26 -50.22
CA SER A 1084 -35.24 8.40 -51.09
C SER A 1084 -34.13 8.09 -52.10
N GLY A 1085 -33.49 6.93 -52.01
CA GLY A 1085 -32.41 6.53 -52.92
C GLY A 1085 -31.13 7.36 -52.75
N LEU A 1086 -31.03 8.14 -51.67
CA LEU A 1086 -29.89 9.00 -51.37
C LEU A 1086 -28.87 8.28 -50.48
N HIS A 1087 -27.64 8.17 -50.98
CA HIS A 1087 -26.48 7.67 -50.26
C HIS A 1087 -25.50 8.82 -50.03
N CYS A 1088 -25.01 8.95 -48.79
CA CYS A 1088 -24.15 10.07 -48.41
C CYS A 1088 -22.91 9.60 -47.66
N TRP A 1089 -21.75 10.04 -48.12
CA TRP A 1089 -20.44 9.85 -47.51
C TRP A 1089 -19.84 11.19 -47.08
N GLU A 1090 -19.05 11.19 -46.02
CA GLU A 1090 -18.16 12.29 -45.65
C GLU A 1090 -16.70 11.83 -45.67
N THR A 1091 -15.81 12.72 -46.08
CA THR A 1091 -14.36 12.49 -46.07
C THR A 1091 -13.59 13.76 -45.75
N GLU A 1092 -12.41 13.60 -45.16
CA GLU A 1092 -11.47 14.68 -44.87
C GLU A 1092 -10.29 14.64 -45.85
N ILE A 1093 -9.96 15.78 -46.45
CA ILE A 1093 -8.86 15.93 -47.41
C ILE A 1093 -7.84 16.92 -46.88
N ASP A 1094 -6.57 16.49 -46.82
CA ASP A 1094 -5.42 17.35 -46.53
C ASP A 1094 -4.16 16.83 -47.24
N LEU A 1095 -3.10 17.66 -47.28
CA LEU A 1095 -1.86 17.35 -47.99
C LEU A 1095 -0.96 16.33 -47.26
N PHE A 1096 -1.29 15.95 -46.02
CA PHE A 1096 -0.56 14.92 -45.29
C PHE A 1096 -1.12 13.53 -45.62
N ASN A 1097 -2.45 13.38 -45.61
CA ASN A 1097 -3.14 12.15 -45.96
C ASN A 1097 -3.10 11.85 -47.47
N PHE A 1098 -3.02 12.89 -48.30
CA PHE A 1098 -2.87 12.75 -49.75
C PHE A 1098 -1.65 13.55 -50.25
N PRO A 1099 -0.41 13.08 -50.00
CA PRO A 1099 0.81 13.82 -50.33
C PRO A 1099 0.93 14.18 -51.80
N SER A 1100 0.41 13.33 -52.70
CA SER A 1100 0.43 13.56 -54.15
C SER A 1100 -0.40 14.77 -54.58
N LEU A 1101 -1.37 15.23 -53.78
CA LEU A 1101 -2.12 16.45 -54.09
C LEU A 1101 -1.24 17.71 -54.01
N LYS A 1102 -0.10 17.64 -53.30
CA LYS A 1102 0.85 18.74 -53.21
C LYS A 1102 1.42 19.11 -54.58
N ASP A 1103 1.52 18.15 -55.49
CA ASP A 1103 2.06 18.34 -56.83
C ASP A 1103 1.08 19.09 -57.75
N HIS A 1104 -0.19 19.22 -57.37
CA HIS A 1104 -1.21 19.96 -58.11
C HIS A 1104 -1.33 21.42 -57.60
N ALA A 1105 -0.20 22.14 -57.63
CA ALA A 1105 -0.08 23.52 -57.18
C ALA A 1105 -0.25 24.52 -58.36
N LEU A 1106 -1.50 24.92 -58.61
CA LEU A 1106 -1.88 25.78 -59.75
C LEU A 1106 -1.89 27.29 -59.43
N ILE A 1107 -1.73 27.68 -58.15
CA ILE A 1107 -1.77 29.07 -57.68
C ILE A 1107 -0.60 29.36 -56.76
N GLU A 1108 -0.04 30.57 -56.82
CA GLU A 1108 0.94 31.03 -55.84
C GLU A 1108 0.30 31.03 -54.45
N GLY A 1109 0.70 30.06 -53.61
CA GLY A 1109 0.26 29.97 -52.22
C GLY A 1109 -0.48 28.68 -51.80
N GLY A 1110 -0.69 27.69 -52.67
CA GLY A 1110 -1.21 26.39 -52.21
C GLY A 1110 -1.61 25.38 -53.28
N ALA A 1111 -1.77 24.13 -52.86
CA ALA A 1111 -2.30 23.05 -53.69
C ALA A 1111 -3.81 23.23 -53.91
N VAL A 1112 -4.29 22.81 -55.08
CA VAL A 1112 -5.70 22.85 -55.46
C VAL A 1112 -6.17 21.44 -55.71
N MET A 1113 -7.39 21.09 -55.30
CA MET A 1113 -7.95 19.77 -55.59
C MET A 1113 -8.04 19.55 -57.11
N PRO A 1114 -7.44 18.47 -57.66
CA PRO A 1114 -7.56 18.15 -59.08
C PRO A 1114 -9.01 17.83 -59.45
N GLY A 1115 -9.48 18.31 -60.60
CA GLY A 1115 -10.81 17.97 -61.12
C GLY A 1115 -11.00 16.45 -61.27
N ALA A 1116 -9.93 15.74 -61.63
CA ALA A 1116 -9.91 14.28 -61.72
C ALA A 1116 -10.23 13.58 -60.40
N ALA A 1117 -9.90 14.19 -59.25
CA ALA A 1117 -10.21 13.59 -57.95
C ALA A 1117 -11.72 13.57 -57.67
N TYR A 1118 -12.47 14.57 -58.15
CA TYR A 1118 -13.93 14.55 -58.08
C TYR A 1118 -14.56 13.47 -58.96
N LEU A 1119 -13.94 13.16 -60.10
CA LEU A 1119 -14.38 12.06 -60.96
C LEU A 1119 -14.12 10.71 -60.28
N GLU A 1120 -12.94 10.54 -59.68
CA GLU A 1120 -12.62 9.33 -58.91
C GLU A 1120 -13.58 9.13 -57.73
N MET A 1121 -13.89 10.20 -57.00
CA MET A 1121 -14.92 10.19 -55.95
C MET A 1121 -16.28 9.74 -56.47
N ALA A 1122 -16.70 10.20 -57.65
CA ALA A 1122 -17.95 9.77 -58.28
C ALA A 1122 -17.93 8.28 -58.63
N PHE A 1123 -16.85 7.77 -59.23
CA PHE A 1123 -16.69 6.34 -59.50
C PHE A 1123 -16.66 5.50 -58.23
N ALA A 1124 -15.98 5.98 -57.19
CA ALA A 1124 -15.91 5.30 -55.91
C ALA A 1124 -17.30 5.14 -55.28
N MET A 1125 -18.14 6.18 -55.27
CA MET A 1125 -19.49 6.11 -54.71
C MET A 1125 -20.35 5.05 -55.41
N VAL A 1126 -20.18 4.90 -56.72
CA VAL A 1126 -20.95 3.95 -57.52
C VAL A 1126 -20.47 2.52 -57.28
N LYS A 1127 -19.15 2.31 -57.20
CA LYS A 1127 -18.58 1.00 -56.87
C LYS A 1127 -18.92 0.54 -55.46
N ASP A 1128 -19.10 1.48 -54.53
CA ASP A 1128 -19.54 1.19 -53.17
C ASP A 1128 -21.02 0.77 -53.13
N GLU A 1129 -21.85 1.39 -53.97
CA GLU A 1129 -23.30 1.19 -53.94
C GLU A 1129 -23.84 0.10 -54.89
N PHE A 1130 -23.25 -0.07 -56.07
CA PHE A 1130 -23.71 -1.02 -57.07
C PHE A 1130 -22.78 -2.24 -57.15
N VAL A 1131 -23.35 -3.43 -56.94
CA VAL A 1131 -22.62 -4.70 -57.10
C VAL A 1131 -22.72 -5.14 -58.56
N HIS A 1132 -21.62 -5.63 -59.15
CA HIS A 1132 -21.56 -6.18 -60.52
C HIS A 1132 -21.63 -5.16 -61.68
N THR A 1133 -20.89 -4.06 -61.59
CA THR A 1133 -20.74 -3.06 -62.66
C THR A 1133 -19.78 -3.55 -63.77
N SER A 1134 -20.24 -3.64 -65.03
CA SER A 1134 -19.44 -3.96 -66.21
C SER A 1134 -18.89 -2.72 -66.94
N GLY A 1135 -19.56 -1.58 -66.79
CA GLY A 1135 -19.18 -0.29 -67.36
C GLY A 1135 -19.80 0.87 -66.57
N LEU A 1136 -19.12 2.03 -66.57
CA LEU A 1136 -19.56 3.25 -65.90
C LEU A 1136 -19.40 4.44 -66.84
N GLU A 1137 -20.47 5.21 -67.02
CA GLU A 1137 -20.46 6.44 -67.81
C GLU A 1137 -20.82 7.63 -66.91
N LEU A 1138 -19.96 8.66 -66.87
CA LEU A 1138 -20.27 9.95 -66.26
C LEU A 1138 -20.80 10.90 -67.34
N GLY A 1139 -22.04 11.36 -67.19
CA GLY A 1139 -22.69 12.32 -68.07
C GLY A 1139 -22.86 13.68 -67.39
N ASP A 1140 -22.86 14.76 -68.18
CA ASP A 1140 -23.17 16.13 -67.71
C ASP A 1140 -22.36 16.60 -66.49
N VAL A 1141 -21.09 16.18 -66.38
CA VAL A 1141 -20.24 16.56 -65.23
C VAL A 1141 -19.92 18.04 -65.26
N LYS A 1142 -20.20 18.73 -64.15
CA LYS A 1142 -19.91 20.15 -63.93
C LYS A 1142 -18.96 20.31 -62.75
N LEU A 1143 -17.76 20.84 -63.02
CA LEU A 1143 -16.84 21.31 -61.98
C LEU A 1143 -17.20 22.75 -61.64
N SER A 1144 -17.85 22.94 -60.50
CA SER A 1144 -18.55 24.19 -60.16
C SER A 1144 -17.69 25.17 -59.37
N SER A 1145 -16.79 24.66 -58.51
CA SER A 1145 -15.97 25.49 -57.62
C SER A 1145 -14.58 24.90 -57.42
N LEU A 1146 -13.60 25.78 -57.19
CA LEU A 1146 -12.22 25.40 -56.88
C LEU A 1146 -12.06 25.20 -55.37
N LEU A 1147 -11.44 24.09 -54.96
CA LEU A 1147 -11.11 23.81 -53.56
C LEU A 1147 -9.62 23.99 -53.32
N THR A 1148 -9.26 24.98 -52.51
CA THR A 1148 -7.88 25.16 -52.05
C THR A 1148 -7.58 24.23 -50.87
N LEU A 1149 -6.37 23.68 -50.86
CA LEU A 1149 -5.86 22.78 -49.83
C LEU A 1149 -4.67 23.46 -49.12
N PRO A 1150 -4.92 24.29 -48.10
CA PRO A 1150 -3.84 24.91 -47.33
C PRO A 1150 -3.05 23.86 -46.55
N GLU A 1151 -1.75 24.07 -46.41
CA GLU A 1151 -0.84 23.15 -45.72
C GLU A 1151 -1.17 22.90 -44.23
N THR A 1152 -2.03 23.73 -43.63
CA THR A 1152 -2.38 23.70 -42.20
C THR A 1152 -3.87 23.45 -41.94
N GLN A 1153 -4.67 23.19 -42.98
CA GLN A 1153 -6.11 22.99 -42.86
C GLN A 1153 -6.53 21.64 -43.43
N VAL A 1154 -7.50 21.03 -42.76
CA VAL A 1154 -8.22 19.85 -43.25
C VAL A 1154 -9.53 20.33 -43.87
N ARG A 1155 -9.85 19.86 -45.07
CA ARG A 1155 -11.11 20.18 -45.76
C ARG A 1155 -12.08 19.01 -45.64
N SER A 1156 -13.30 19.28 -45.15
CA SER A 1156 -14.37 18.28 -45.11
C SER A 1156 -15.18 18.32 -46.41
N LEU A 1157 -15.37 17.15 -47.01
CA LEU A 1157 -16.17 16.94 -48.21
C LEU A 1157 -17.36 16.04 -47.89
N ARG A 1158 -18.52 16.37 -48.46
CA ARG A 1158 -19.73 15.56 -48.44
C ARG A 1158 -20.06 15.12 -49.85
N LEU A 1159 -20.09 13.81 -50.05
CA LEU A 1159 -20.35 13.18 -51.33
C LEU A 1159 -21.72 12.51 -51.29
N ARG A 1160 -22.54 12.76 -52.29
CA ARG A 1160 -23.90 12.25 -52.40
C ARG A 1160 -24.10 11.53 -53.70
N LEU A 1161 -24.78 10.40 -53.65
CA LEU A 1161 -25.26 9.65 -54.79
C LEU A 1161 -26.78 9.46 -54.64
N LEU A 1162 -27.54 10.01 -55.57
CA LEU A 1162 -29.00 9.93 -55.61
C LEU A 1162 -29.41 8.99 -56.74
N LYS A 1163 -30.00 7.84 -56.41
CA LYS A 1163 -30.58 6.94 -57.42
C LYS A 1163 -31.81 7.62 -58.04
N THR A 1164 -31.92 7.51 -59.36
CA THR A 1164 -33.12 7.95 -60.09
C THR A 1164 -34.13 6.80 -60.19
N ASP A 1165 -35.32 7.05 -60.72
CA ASP A 1165 -36.36 6.01 -60.93
C ASP A 1165 -35.89 4.83 -61.81
N LYS A 1166 -34.77 5.00 -62.53
CA LYS A 1166 -34.12 3.95 -63.31
C LYS A 1166 -33.00 3.29 -62.51
N ILE A 1167 -33.00 1.95 -62.50
CA ILE A 1167 -32.06 1.12 -61.73
C ILE A 1167 -30.60 1.35 -62.16
N ASP A 1168 -30.37 1.75 -63.41
CA ASP A 1168 -29.06 1.96 -64.03
C ASP A 1168 -28.59 3.42 -64.00
N LYS A 1169 -29.31 4.36 -63.36
CA LYS A 1169 -28.94 5.78 -63.35
C LYS A 1169 -28.95 6.43 -61.96
N ALA A 1170 -27.91 7.21 -61.69
CA ALA A 1170 -27.77 7.99 -60.47
C ALA A 1170 -27.24 9.40 -60.75
N GLN A 1171 -27.45 10.34 -59.82
CA GLN A 1171 -26.84 11.66 -59.83
C GLN A 1171 -25.86 11.78 -58.68
N PHE A 1172 -24.69 12.35 -58.93
CA PHE A 1172 -23.72 12.60 -57.88
C PHE A 1172 -23.55 14.09 -57.59
N HIS A 1173 -23.33 14.43 -56.33
CA HIS A 1173 -23.00 15.77 -55.87
C HIS A 1173 -21.86 15.69 -54.86
N ILE A 1174 -20.80 16.45 -55.10
CA ILE A 1174 -19.65 16.58 -54.21
C ILE A 1174 -19.60 18.03 -53.73
N THR A 1175 -19.65 18.19 -52.42
CA THR A 1175 -19.74 19.49 -51.75
C THR A 1175 -18.62 19.64 -50.74
N SER A 1176 -18.05 20.85 -50.61
CA SER A 1176 -17.22 21.20 -49.47
C SER A 1176 -18.11 21.70 -48.35
N VAL A 1177 -17.96 21.09 -47.18
CA VAL A 1177 -18.65 21.52 -45.97
C VAL A 1177 -17.84 22.60 -45.29
N GLN A 1178 -18.43 23.78 -45.12
CA GLN A 1178 -17.84 24.90 -44.38
C GLN A 1178 -18.11 24.76 -42.88
N ASP A 1179 -17.40 25.54 -42.07
CA ASP A 1179 -17.50 25.49 -40.60
C ASP A 1179 -18.92 25.81 -40.08
N ASP A 1180 -19.70 26.62 -40.82
CA ASP A 1180 -21.09 26.96 -40.52
C ASP A 1180 -22.12 25.94 -41.04
N GLN A 1181 -21.65 24.76 -41.49
CA GLN A 1181 -22.45 23.72 -42.16
C GLN A 1181 -23.03 24.14 -43.51
N SER A 1182 -22.70 25.32 -44.04
CA SER A 1182 -23.02 25.64 -45.42
C SER A 1182 -22.22 24.76 -46.38
N GLU A 1183 -22.80 24.49 -47.54
CA GLU A 1183 -22.21 23.60 -48.52
C GLU A 1183 -21.94 24.34 -49.83
N ILE A 1184 -20.71 24.19 -50.31
CA ILE A 1184 -20.31 24.70 -51.61
C ILE A 1184 -20.22 23.53 -52.56
N ILE A 1185 -21.01 23.55 -53.64
CA ILE A 1185 -20.95 22.51 -54.68
C ILE A 1185 -19.60 22.63 -55.40
N LEU A 1186 -18.81 21.55 -55.32
CA LEU A 1186 -17.53 21.42 -56.00
C LEU A 1186 -17.71 20.74 -57.35
N SER A 1187 -18.49 19.66 -57.38
CA SER A 1187 -18.77 18.90 -58.60
C SER A 1187 -20.14 18.25 -58.55
N SER A 1188 -20.80 18.12 -59.70
CA SER A 1188 -22.05 17.38 -59.84
C SER A 1188 -22.17 16.77 -61.23
N GLY A 1189 -22.91 15.68 -61.37
CA GLY A 1189 -23.18 15.09 -62.68
C GLY A 1189 -24.10 13.87 -62.59
N ASN A 1190 -24.34 13.26 -63.75
CA ASN A 1190 -25.11 12.04 -63.90
C ASN A 1190 -24.17 10.84 -64.05
N ILE A 1191 -24.62 9.68 -63.61
CA ILE A 1191 -23.91 8.40 -63.75
C ILE A 1191 -24.88 7.40 -64.36
N SER A 1192 -24.45 6.72 -65.42
CA SER A 1192 -25.11 5.53 -65.95
C SER A 1192 -24.23 4.31 -65.69
N VAL A 1193 -24.86 3.21 -65.25
CA VAL A 1193 -24.19 1.98 -64.82
C VAL A 1193 -24.64 0.82 -65.71
N ASP A 1194 -23.69 0.18 -66.38
CA ASP A 1194 -23.96 -1.07 -67.08
C ASP A 1194 -23.77 -2.24 -66.11
N PHE A 1195 -24.80 -3.07 -65.92
CA PHE A 1195 -24.71 -4.27 -65.10
C PHE A 1195 -24.17 -5.47 -65.90
N LEU A 1196 -23.56 -6.45 -65.23
CA LEU A 1196 -22.95 -7.63 -65.88
C LEU A 1196 -23.95 -8.56 -66.60
N ASP A 1197 -25.27 -8.46 -66.35
CA ASP A 1197 -26.29 -9.41 -66.84
C ASP A 1197 -27.06 -8.99 -68.12
N THR A 1198 -26.72 -7.87 -68.78
CA THR A 1198 -27.43 -7.41 -70.00
C THR A 1198 -26.79 -7.83 -71.33
N LYS A 1199 -25.72 -8.64 -71.32
CA LYS A 1199 -25.09 -9.20 -72.55
C LYS A 1199 -25.36 -10.69 -72.74
N THR A 1200 -26.62 -11.11 -72.81
CA THR A 1200 -26.97 -12.45 -73.33
C THR A 1200 -28.32 -12.57 -74.05
N ASN A 1201 -29.07 -11.51 -74.31
CA ASN A 1201 -30.33 -11.62 -75.09
C ASN A 1201 -30.61 -10.38 -75.96
N SER A 1202 -29.78 -10.17 -76.99
CA SER A 1202 -30.14 -9.31 -78.12
C SER A 1202 -29.92 -9.99 -79.48
N GLU A 1203 -30.07 -11.31 -79.53
CA GLU A 1203 -30.46 -12.02 -80.74
C GLU A 1203 -31.58 -12.98 -80.35
N GLU A 1204 -32.73 -12.82 -80.99
CA GLU A 1204 -33.91 -13.71 -80.96
C GLU A 1204 -34.82 -13.65 -79.71
N GLU A 1205 -35.80 -12.73 -79.74
CA GLU A 1205 -37.18 -13.21 -79.90
C GLU A 1205 -38.11 -12.17 -80.53
N ALA A 1206 -38.53 -12.55 -81.75
CA ALA A 1206 -39.86 -12.38 -82.31
C ALA A 1206 -40.38 -10.96 -82.63
N CYS A 1207 -40.27 -10.64 -83.93
CA CYS A 1207 -41.51 -10.52 -84.70
C CYS A 1207 -41.97 -11.95 -85.06
N ASN A 1208 -43.09 -12.35 -84.46
CA ASN A 1208 -43.80 -13.62 -84.66
C ASN A 1208 -44.75 -13.54 -85.87
N GLN A 1209 -44.67 -14.54 -86.75
CA GLN A 1209 -45.79 -15.25 -87.41
C GLN A 1209 -45.26 -16.69 -87.59
N VAL A 1210 -45.84 -17.80 -87.11
CA VAL A 1210 -47.18 -18.42 -87.31
C VAL A 1210 -47.22 -19.59 -86.29
N GLY A 1211 -48.24 -19.79 -85.45
CA GLY A 1211 -49.37 -20.68 -85.75
C GLY A 1211 -49.51 -21.88 -84.78
N PRO A 1212 -50.69 -22.54 -84.73
CA PRO A 1212 -51.23 -23.20 -83.53
C PRO A 1212 -51.04 -24.73 -83.53
N ALA A 1213 -49.79 -25.18 -83.53
CA ALA A 1213 -49.42 -26.61 -83.36
C ALA A 1213 -48.62 -26.90 -82.08
N VAL A 1214 -48.19 -25.85 -81.35
CA VAL A 1214 -47.30 -25.99 -80.17
C VAL A 1214 -48.08 -26.18 -78.86
N ASN A 1215 -49.32 -25.71 -78.79
CA ASN A 1215 -50.16 -25.82 -77.59
C ASN A 1215 -50.70 -27.25 -77.32
N GLU A 1216 -50.58 -28.16 -78.30
CA GLU A 1216 -50.98 -29.56 -78.15
C GLU A 1216 -49.81 -30.48 -77.68
N LEU A 1217 -48.55 -30.06 -77.90
CA LEU A 1217 -47.37 -30.77 -77.41
C LEU A 1217 -47.10 -30.54 -75.91
N ILE A 1218 -47.38 -29.34 -75.41
CA ILE A 1218 -47.15 -28.97 -74.00
C ILE A 1218 -48.16 -29.68 -73.06
N ARG A 1219 -49.36 -30.01 -73.57
CA ARG A 1219 -50.38 -30.76 -72.82
C ARG A 1219 -50.03 -32.24 -72.64
N ASN A 1220 -49.25 -32.81 -73.58
CA ASN A 1220 -48.82 -34.21 -73.53
C ASN A 1220 -47.51 -34.45 -72.76
N MET A 1221 -46.66 -33.42 -72.57
CA MET A 1221 -45.44 -33.56 -71.75
C MET A 1221 -45.67 -33.41 -70.25
N LYS A 1222 -46.68 -32.63 -69.80
CA LYS A 1222 -47.00 -32.48 -68.36
C LYS A 1222 -47.64 -33.72 -67.71
N LYS A 1223 -47.98 -34.76 -68.49
CA LYS A 1223 -48.51 -36.04 -67.97
C LYS A 1223 -47.45 -37.14 -67.80
N ARG A 1224 -46.17 -36.90 -68.14
CA ARG A 1224 -45.11 -37.94 -68.13
C ARG A 1224 -43.95 -37.74 -67.14
N CYS A 1225 -43.94 -36.69 -66.32
CA CYS A 1225 -42.90 -36.48 -65.29
C CYS A 1225 -43.44 -36.40 -63.86
N ARG A 1226 -44.63 -36.96 -63.59
CA ARG A 1226 -44.98 -37.48 -62.26
C ARG A 1226 -44.83 -39.00 -62.33
N LEU A 1227 -43.68 -39.53 -61.90
CA LEU A 1227 -43.40 -40.89 -61.43
C LEU A 1227 -41.88 -41.15 -61.55
N LYS A 1228 -41.30 -41.74 -60.50
CA LYS A 1228 -39.86 -41.87 -60.12
C LYS A 1228 -39.39 -40.76 -59.19
N ASP A 1229 -39.47 -40.93 -57.85
CA ASP A 1229 -38.76 -41.92 -56.99
C ASP A 1229 -37.23 -41.81 -57.21
N SER A 1230 -36.33 -41.87 -56.25
CA SER A 1230 -36.28 -42.08 -54.80
C SER A 1230 -34.76 -42.19 -54.48
N GLU A 1231 -34.34 -41.88 -53.26
CA GLU A 1231 -33.07 -42.32 -52.64
C GLU A 1231 -31.72 -41.93 -53.29
N ASN A 1232 -31.08 -40.88 -52.77
CA ASN A 1232 -29.81 -40.92 -52.01
C ASN A 1232 -29.38 -39.52 -51.58
#